data_AF-A0A0W0GD14-F1
#
_entry.id   AF-A0A0W0GD14-F1
#
_cell.length_a   1.000
_cell.length_b   1.000
_cell.length_c   1.000
_cell.angle_alpha   90.00
_cell.angle_beta   90.00
_cell.angle_gamma   90.00
#
_symmetry.space_group_name_H-M   'P 1'
#
loop_
_entity.id
_entity.type
_entity.pdbx_description
1 polymer ?
#
loop_
_entity_poly.entity_id
_entity_poly.type
_entity_poly.pdbx_seq_one_letter_code
_entity_poly.pdbx_strand_id
1 'polypeptide(L)'
;MATEIDSANAQVSMEKILKQVNEWIKEEGDPGKSGDRTRKILKHLKLGLAFADAVAGVNEYAAAAVKTFAVLVDNELTRRKNREEFVAVYQIFASTLFLVQYLGKVELEAITGKLDECFKDLNDQMKDFGALCLVYYKKYQHAFIRFIRAKEFEGRLKGFTEQVRDIGERITTLLVAHTTAVTIKTQIDVKHILSIVSKLSKASTKPEMKADKIIKEAGGKALEDDKIANIAEAFGERPTSQTKSLLNQNLQDLLDANRQEFIKKLDEATGTITAKIEQAQVEIIRKLNAGPHNLIEIEEFRIIWKEICGHFRNVFANHNSDDESLRKDNWTLSVLTHIMYHPAIADAIDDDSSGYISVREFNHFLHQKPKDWSFPELFAFWALGWQDCAYDTSQSINHLVRRITRIALQTKVMKDKKEPMEPAMTEYIEAYLELLNAITEITRWSQITGYDRSFAADMEYDEDEMDRLTEEYNTYNKEIFDHVTGDDGNIDTEDEWDFNLKQRFGSRVELWFFPLVLQVLKHQLSKISLEPVSDNDEDSNNEDSNLNEDSDEENSDEEDGEEKIIGYQDYDAEEGSAIGSSGNIGAATPQAKLDDYQWDEMSNILECLLYEFHSRMKIMLRGWRVYKLDNELQANSFCGGIFAGWFKGYNDGSNKKIIARLELLDEDDDFDPEFDSESEDNDASENTTLDALAHRFHNLQESVDHLTAMVQSLLAENRQRNSVNEYLGTGTALEEDPNEEDSGQSH
;
A
#
# COMPACT_ATOMS: atom_id res chain seq x y z
N MET A 1 37.73 1.64 -11.06
CA MET A 1 37.09 0.39 -10.58
C MET A 1 35.90 0.17 -11.48
N ALA A 2 35.97 -0.83 -12.35
CA ALA A 2 34.87 -1.14 -13.26
C ALA A 2 33.69 -1.63 -12.42
N THR A 3 32.54 -0.99 -12.61
CA THR A 3 31.21 -1.42 -12.17
C THR A 3 30.97 -2.86 -12.64
N GLU A 4 31.23 -3.84 -11.79
CA GLU A 4 30.63 -5.16 -11.94
C GLU A 4 29.13 -4.97 -11.74
N ILE A 5 28.41 -4.92 -12.86
CA ILE A 5 26.96 -4.92 -12.89
C ILE A 5 26.52 -6.22 -12.24
N ASP A 6 25.71 -6.14 -11.19
CA ASP A 6 25.09 -7.32 -10.58
C ASP A 6 24.08 -7.91 -11.58
N SER A 7 24.62 -8.71 -12.50
CA SER A 7 23.88 -9.37 -13.58
C SER A 7 22.77 -10.29 -13.05
N ALA A 8 22.89 -10.77 -11.81
CA ALA A 8 21.86 -11.59 -11.17
C ALA A 8 20.64 -10.72 -10.80
N ASN A 9 20.83 -9.54 -10.23
CA ASN A 9 19.73 -8.62 -9.92
C ASN A 9 19.04 -8.05 -11.17
N ALA A 10 19.81 -7.77 -12.23
CA ALA A 10 19.26 -7.36 -13.52
C ALA A 10 18.39 -8.46 -14.14
N GLN A 11 18.82 -9.72 -14.03
CA GLN A 11 18.06 -10.88 -14.50
C GLN A 11 16.73 -11.03 -13.75
N VAL A 12 16.75 -11.05 -12.41
CA VAL A 12 15.53 -11.18 -11.59
C VAL A 12 14.54 -10.07 -11.93
N SER A 13 15.04 -8.85 -12.16
CA SER A 13 14.21 -7.70 -12.52
C SER A 13 13.57 -7.86 -13.90
N MET A 14 14.32 -8.29 -14.92
CA MET A 14 13.78 -8.55 -16.26
C MET A 14 12.75 -9.69 -16.26
N GLU A 15 13.00 -10.78 -15.53
CA GLU A 15 12.05 -11.89 -15.39
C GLU A 15 10.75 -11.44 -14.71
N LYS A 16 10.84 -10.64 -13.64
CA LYS A 16 9.67 -10.07 -12.96
C LYS A 16 8.87 -9.14 -13.86
N ILE A 17 9.54 -8.27 -14.62
CA ILE A 17 8.88 -7.36 -15.58
C ILE A 17 8.13 -8.15 -16.65
N LEU A 18 8.74 -9.20 -17.22
CA LEU A 18 8.07 -10.03 -18.21
C LEU A 18 6.87 -10.76 -17.62
N LYS A 19 6.99 -11.31 -16.40
CA LYS A 19 5.86 -11.96 -15.72
C LYS A 19 4.67 -11.00 -15.57
N GLN A 20 4.92 -9.79 -15.08
CA GLN A 20 3.90 -8.77 -14.90
C GLN A 20 3.26 -8.34 -16.23
N VAL A 21 4.07 -8.13 -17.27
CA VAL A 21 3.57 -7.78 -18.61
C VAL A 21 2.72 -8.91 -19.19
N ASN A 22 3.10 -10.17 -18.96
CA ASN A 22 2.32 -11.32 -19.40
C ASN A 22 0.96 -11.40 -18.70
N GLU A 23 0.89 -11.06 -17.41
CA GLU A 23 -0.36 -11.01 -16.65
C GLU A 23 -1.29 -9.90 -17.16
N TRP A 24 -0.80 -8.67 -17.32
CA TRP A 24 -1.63 -7.58 -17.86
C TRP A 24 -2.10 -7.81 -19.30
N ILE A 25 -1.35 -8.57 -20.08
CA ILE A 25 -1.79 -8.94 -21.42
C ILE A 25 -2.89 -10.01 -21.38
N LYS A 26 -2.92 -10.86 -20.34
CA LYS A 26 -3.95 -11.89 -20.14
C LYS A 26 -5.26 -11.34 -19.57
N GLU A 27 -5.22 -10.26 -18.81
CA GLU A 27 -6.44 -9.59 -18.33
C GLU A 27 -7.37 -9.30 -19.53
N GLU A 28 -8.63 -9.72 -19.50
CA GLU A 28 -9.60 -9.27 -20.50
C GLU A 28 -10.05 -7.85 -20.13
N GLY A 29 -9.53 -6.85 -20.85
CA GLY A 29 -9.79 -5.46 -20.50
C GLY A 29 -11.21 -5.04 -20.83
N ASP A 30 -11.86 -4.34 -19.90
CA ASP A 30 -13.00 -3.47 -20.21
C ASP A 30 -12.57 -2.51 -21.34
N PRO A 31 -13.31 -2.44 -22.47
CA PRO A 31 -12.97 -1.57 -23.60
C PRO A 31 -12.80 -0.08 -23.22
N GLY A 32 -13.34 0.35 -22.07
CA GLY A 32 -13.11 1.69 -21.50
C GLY A 32 -11.71 1.92 -20.91
N LYS A 33 -11.04 0.90 -20.38
CA LYS A 33 -9.75 0.99 -19.64
C LYS A 33 -8.52 0.46 -20.41
N SER A 34 -8.71 -0.06 -21.62
CA SER A 34 -7.61 -0.65 -22.45
C SER A 34 -6.46 0.34 -22.77
N GLY A 35 -6.75 1.65 -22.82
CA GLY A 35 -5.74 2.69 -23.06
C GLY A 35 -4.72 2.86 -21.94
N ASP A 36 -5.16 2.80 -20.69
CA ASP A 36 -4.28 2.94 -19.52
C ASP A 36 -3.43 1.70 -19.32
N ARG A 37 -4.02 0.52 -19.55
CA ARG A 37 -3.32 -0.75 -19.51
C ARG A 37 -2.20 -0.86 -20.55
N THR A 38 -2.49 -0.53 -21.82
CA THR A 38 -1.45 -0.56 -22.88
C THR A 38 -0.30 0.40 -22.59
N ARG A 39 -0.58 1.56 -21.99
CA ARG A 39 0.46 2.50 -21.53
C ARG A 39 1.24 1.94 -20.32
N LYS A 40 0.58 1.26 -19.38
CA LYS A 40 1.21 0.59 -18.23
C LYS A 40 2.21 -0.49 -18.70
N ILE A 41 1.80 -1.33 -19.66
CA ILE A 41 2.68 -2.34 -20.29
C ILE A 41 3.93 -1.69 -20.89
N LEU A 42 3.76 -0.67 -21.73
CA LEU A 42 4.89 -0.01 -22.41
C LEU A 42 5.85 0.68 -21.43
N LYS A 43 5.34 1.28 -20.34
CA LYS A 43 6.19 1.86 -19.27
C LYS A 43 7.04 0.79 -18.60
N HIS A 44 6.48 -0.38 -18.33
CA HIS A 44 7.22 -1.49 -17.71
C HIS A 44 8.24 -2.12 -18.68
N LEU A 45 7.90 -2.24 -19.97
CA LEU A 45 8.87 -2.66 -20.99
C LEU A 45 10.04 -1.67 -21.10
N LYS A 46 9.78 -0.36 -21.01
CA LYS A 46 10.82 0.67 -20.96
C LYS A 46 11.73 0.52 -19.74
N LEU A 47 11.18 0.13 -18.60
CA LEU A 47 11.99 -0.18 -17.41
C LEU A 47 12.87 -1.41 -17.65
N GLY A 48 12.32 -2.50 -18.20
CA GLY A 48 13.06 -3.72 -18.53
C GLY A 48 14.21 -3.49 -19.51
N LEU A 49 14.02 -2.58 -20.45
CA LEU A 49 15.04 -2.16 -21.41
C LEU A 49 16.29 -1.55 -20.77
N ALA A 50 16.16 -0.83 -19.66
CA ALA A 50 17.32 -0.27 -18.96
C ALA A 50 18.23 -1.37 -18.37
N PHE A 51 17.63 -2.49 -17.94
CA PHE A 51 18.36 -3.67 -17.49
C PHE A 51 18.97 -4.45 -18.65
N ALA A 52 18.22 -4.60 -19.74
CA ALA A 52 18.70 -5.28 -20.94
C ALA A 52 19.91 -4.56 -21.55
N ASP A 53 19.90 -3.22 -21.59
CA ASP A 53 21.03 -2.41 -22.09
C ASP A 53 22.30 -2.62 -21.25
N ALA A 54 22.15 -2.74 -19.92
CA ALA A 54 23.24 -2.99 -19.00
C ALA A 54 23.98 -4.32 -19.26
N VAL A 55 23.27 -5.34 -19.72
CA VAL A 55 23.83 -6.69 -19.95
C VAL A 55 24.13 -6.96 -21.43
N ALA A 56 23.49 -6.26 -22.36
CA ALA A 56 23.64 -6.48 -23.80
C ALA A 56 25.02 -6.07 -24.35
N GLY A 57 25.80 -5.28 -23.62
CA GLY A 57 27.13 -4.83 -24.03
C GLY A 57 28.14 -5.95 -24.35
N VAL A 58 27.85 -7.19 -23.95
CA VAL A 58 28.64 -8.38 -24.28
C VAL A 58 28.49 -8.80 -25.75
N ASN A 59 27.41 -8.39 -26.44
CA ASN A 59 27.15 -8.70 -27.85
C ASN A 59 26.69 -7.44 -28.61
N GLU A 60 27.44 -7.03 -29.64
CA GLU A 60 27.17 -5.80 -30.38
C GLU A 60 25.80 -5.80 -31.10
N TYR A 61 25.34 -6.94 -31.60
CA TYR A 61 24.05 -7.08 -32.27
C TYR A 61 22.89 -7.04 -31.27
N ALA A 62 23.07 -7.65 -30.10
CA ALA A 62 22.12 -7.55 -29.00
C ALA A 62 21.97 -6.10 -28.53
N ALA A 63 23.08 -5.39 -28.32
CA ALA A 63 23.07 -3.97 -27.96
C ALA A 63 22.36 -3.11 -29.04
N ALA A 64 22.59 -3.40 -30.32
CA ALA A 64 21.88 -2.74 -31.41
C ALA A 64 20.37 -3.04 -31.39
N ALA A 65 19.96 -4.28 -31.11
CA ALA A 65 18.56 -4.66 -30.97
C ALA A 65 17.87 -3.97 -29.78
N VAL A 66 18.56 -3.86 -28.63
CA VAL A 66 18.07 -3.13 -27.45
C VAL A 66 17.77 -1.66 -27.79
N LYS A 67 18.71 -0.99 -28.46
CA LYS A 67 18.55 0.41 -28.89
C LYS A 67 17.36 0.58 -29.84
N THR A 68 17.23 -0.29 -30.85
CA THR A 68 16.08 -0.28 -31.76
C THR A 68 14.77 -0.46 -31.02
N PHE A 69 14.69 -1.44 -30.12
CA PHE A 69 13.48 -1.71 -29.36
C PHE A 69 13.10 -0.54 -28.44
N ALA A 70 14.08 0.11 -27.83
CA ALA A 70 13.82 1.27 -26.99
C ALA A 70 13.24 2.46 -27.77
N VAL A 71 13.72 2.71 -28.98
CA VAL A 71 13.16 3.72 -29.87
C VAL A 71 11.72 3.38 -30.26
N LEU A 72 11.41 2.10 -30.50
CA LEU A 72 10.04 1.66 -30.77
C LEU A 72 9.11 1.92 -29.57
N VAL A 73 9.53 1.51 -28.36
CA VAL A 73 8.74 1.68 -27.13
C VAL A 73 8.48 3.16 -26.85
N ASP A 74 9.48 4.03 -26.99
CA ASP A 74 9.30 5.49 -26.78
C ASP A 74 8.36 6.11 -27.83
N ASN A 75 8.47 5.68 -29.09
CA ASN A 75 7.57 6.09 -30.16
C ASN A 75 6.11 5.66 -29.93
N GLU A 76 5.87 4.50 -29.30
CA GLU A 76 4.52 4.06 -28.95
C GLU A 76 4.00 4.80 -27.70
N LEU A 77 4.85 5.05 -26.69
CA LEU A 77 4.47 5.82 -25.50
C LEU A 77 4.08 7.27 -25.80
N THR A 78 4.69 7.88 -26.83
CA THR A 78 4.40 9.27 -27.25
C THR A 78 3.12 9.39 -28.07
N ARG A 79 2.47 8.29 -28.44
CA ARG A 79 1.18 8.35 -29.16
C ARG A 79 0.05 8.77 -28.23
N ARG A 80 -0.93 9.48 -28.81
CA ARG A 80 -2.17 9.86 -28.12
C ARG A 80 -3.04 8.65 -27.78
N LYS A 81 -3.09 7.64 -28.66
CA LYS A 81 -3.86 6.42 -28.47
C LYS A 81 -3.11 5.23 -29.10
N ASN A 82 -2.89 4.20 -28.30
CA ASN A 82 -2.24 2.96 -28.69
C ASN A 82 -3.28 1.89 -29.02
N ARG A 83 -2.95 1.01 -29.97
CA ARG A 83 -3.75 -0.15 -30.31
C ARG A 83 -3.20 -1.38 -29.57
N GLU A 84 -4.06 -2.04 -28.83
CA GLU A 84 -3.72 -3.24 -28.06
C GLU A 84 -3.10 -4.33 -28.95
N GLU A 85 -3.57 -4.45 -30.19
CA GLU A 85 -3.06 -5.43 -31.16
C GLU A 85 -1.61 -5.19 -31.55
N PHE A 86 -1.16 -3.93 -31.55
CA PHE A 86 0.25 -3.60 -31.78
C PHE A 86 1.06 -3.81 -30.50
N VAL A 87 0.55 -3.38 -29.34
CA VAL A 87 1.24 -3.53 -28.04
C VAL A 87 1.46 -5.00 -27.67
N ALA A 88 0.55 -5.90 -28.05
CA ALA A 88 0.73 -7.34 -27.86
C ALA A 88 1.98 -7.88 -28.60
N VAL A 89 2.39 -7.29 -29.73
CA VAL A 89 3.60 -7.68 -30.45
C VAL A 89 4.87 -7.16 -29.74
N TYR A 90 4.80 -6.06 -28.99
CA TYR A 90 5.94 -5.60 -28.18
C TYR A 90 6.32 -6.62 -27.09
N GLN A 91 5.35 -7.36 -26.55
CA GLN A 91 5.61 -8.39 -25.54
C GLN A 91 6.53 -9.50 -26.06
N ILE A 92 6.27 -10.02 -27.26
CA ILE A 92 7.09 -11.10 -27.82
C ILE A 92 8.48 -10.59 -28.21
N PHE A 93 8.57 -9.36 -28.74
CA PHE A 93 9.87 -8.72 -28.95
C PHE A 93 10.67 -8.57 -27.65
N ALA A 94 10.04 -8.09 -26.57
CA ALA A 94 10.69 -7.95 -25.27
C ALA A 94 11.12 -9.30 -24.70
N SER A 95 10.26 -10.31 -24.77
CA SER A 95 10.53 -11.64 -24.22
C SER A 95 11.68 -12.33 -24.95
N THR A 96 11.77 -12.18 -26.27
CA THR A 96 12.91 -12.69 -27.06
C THR A 96 14.16 -11.85 -26.82
N LEU A 97 14.05 -10.52 -26.77
CA LEU A 97 15.19 -9.63 -26.55
C LEU A 97 15.81 -9.82 -25.16
N PHE A 98 15.01 -9.98 -24.11
CA PHE A 98 15.51 -10.10 -22.73
C PHE A 98 16.24 -11.41 -22.45
N LEU A 99 16.26 -12.35 -23.40
CA LEU A 99 17.20 -13.48 -23.37
C LEU A 99 18.67 -13.03 -23.30
N VAL A 100 18.97 -11.76 -23.60
CA VAL A 100 20.30 -11.16 -23.36
C VAL A 100 20.80 -11.32 -21.92
N GLN A 101 19.89 -11.47 -20.95
CA GLN A 101 20.22 -11.69 -19.54
C GLN A 101 21.04 -12.97 -19.30
N TYR A 102 20.98 -13.94 -20.20
CA TYR A 102 21.71 -15.19 -20.08
C TYR A 102 23.09 -15.16 -20.75
N LEU A 103 23.45 -14.10 -21.49
CA LEU A 103 24.71 -14.04 -22.25
C LEU A 103 25.95 -14.02 -21.37
N GLY A 104 25.87 -13.42 -20.17
CA GLY A 104 26.98 -13.36 -19.22
C GLY A 104 27.34 -14.71 -18.57
N LYS A 105 26.55 -15.77 -18.79
CA LYS A 105 26.69 -17.08 -18.12
C LYS A 105 27.18 -18.19 -19.05
N VAL A 106 27.47 -17.87 -20.32
CA VAL A 106 27.82 -18.85 -21.35
C VAL A 106 29.23 -18.60 -21.86
N GLU A 107 29.98 -19.66 -22.14
CA GLU A 107 31.21 -19.53 -22.95
C GLU A 107 30.83 -19.18 -24.39
N LEU A 108 30.84 -17.88 -24.70
CA LEU A 108 30.29 -17.35 -25.94
C LEU A 108 31.07 -17.79 -27.19
N GLU A 109 32.37 -18.07 -27.09
CA GLU A 109 33.28 -18.30 -28.22
C GLU A 109 32.78 -19.33 -29.25
N ALA A 110 32.06 -20.37 -28.81
CA ALA A 110 31.54 -21.42 -29.69
C ALA A 110 30.20 -21.06 -30.38
N ILE A 111 29.45 -20.08 -29.85
CA ILE A 111 28.10 -19.74 -30.32
C ILE A 111 27.93 -18.29 -30.79
N THR A 112 28.91 -17.41 -30.56
CA THR A 112 28.84 -15.97 -30.87
C THR A 112 28.31 -15.72 -32.27
N GLY A 113 28.86 -16.34 -33.32
CA GLY A 113 28.43 -16.08 -34.70
C GLY A 113 26.97 -16.47 -35.00
N LYS A 114 26.44 -17.52 -34.38
CA LYS A 114 25.02 -17.92 -34.54
C LYS A 114 24.09 -17.01 -33.74
N LEU A 115 24.56 -16.57 -32.58
CA LEU A 115 23.83 -15.66 -31.71
C LEU A 115 23.76 -14.25 -32.32
N ASP A 116 24.85 -13.79 -32.94
CA ASP A 116 24.93 -12.55 -33.72
C ASP A 116 23.89 -12.54 -34.84
N GLU A 117 23.79 -13.64 -35.60
CA GLU A 117 22.79 -13.80 -36.65
C GLU A 117 21.36 -13.72 -36.08
N CYS A 118 21.08 -14.36 -34.93
CA CYS A 118 19.76 -14.31 -34.30
C CYS A 118 19.39 -12.90 -33.82
N PHE A 119 20.31 -12.17 -33.17
CA PHE A 119 20.03 -10.80 -32.73
C PHE A 119 19.97 -9.81 -33.88
N LYS A 120 20.71 -10.04 -34.95
CA LYS A 120 20.58 -9.28 -36.20
C LYS A 120 19.22 -9.50 -36.84
N ASP A 121 18.77 -10.75 -36.97
CA ASP A 121 17.44 -11.09 -37.47
C ASP A 121 16.36 -10.40 -36.62
N LEU A 122 16.47 -10.48 -35.28
CA LEU A 122 15.55 -9.83 -34.36
C LEU A 122 15.49 -8.30 -34.58
N ASN A 123 16.66 -7.67 -34.72
CA ASN A 123 16.77 -6.24 -34.96
C ASN A 123 16.13 -5.83 -36.31
N ASP A 124 16.31 -6.64 -37.35
CA ASP A 124 15.70 -6.39 -38.65
C ASP A 124 14.17 -6.56 -38.60
N GLN A 125 13.65 -7.54 -37.85
CA GLN A 125 12.21 -7.67 -37.58
C GLN A 125 11.65 -6.45 -36.85
N MET A 126 12.38 -5.93 -35.85
CA MET A 126 11.99 -4.71 -35.14
C MET A 126 11.94 -3.48 -36.08
N LYS A 127 12.90 -3.34 -37.00
CA LYS A 127 12.90 -2.25 -38.00
C LYS A 127 11.71 -2.35 -38.96
N ASP A 128 11.40 -3.56 -39.42
CA ASP A 128 10.25 -3.80 -40.30
C ASP A 128 8.92 -3.55 -39.59
N PHE A 129 8.82 -3.95 -38.32
CA PHE A 129 7.69 -3.65 -37.47
C PHE A 129 7.54 -2.15 -37.20
N GLY A 130 8.65 -1.43 -36.99
CA GLY A 130 8.68 0.03 -36.89
C GLY A 130 8.16 0.73 -38.16
N ALA A 131 8.55 0.23 -39.33
CA ALA A 131 8.04 0.70 -40.62
C ALA A 131 6.52 0.45 -40.75
N LEU A 132 6.03 -0.72 -40.32
CA LEU A 132 4.60 -1.04 -40.26
C LEU A 132 3.84 -0.05 -39.37
N CYS A 133 4.35 0.22 -38.17
CA CYS A 133 3.77 1.20 -37.24
C CYS A 133 3.72 2.60 -37.86
N LEU A 134 4.79 3.01 -38.56
CA LEU A 134 4.84 4.30 -39.25
C LEU A 134 3.76 4.41 -40.33
N VAL A 135 3.60 3.38 -41.16
CA VAL A 135 2.55 3.35 -42.19
C VAL A 135 1.16 3.40 -41.56
N TYR A 136 0.90 2.56 -40.56
CA TYR A 136 -0.41 2.47 -39.90
C TYR A 136 -0.80 3.78 -39.23
N TYR A 137 0.06 4.33 -38.37
CA TYR A 137 -0.29 5.50 -37.57
C TYR A 137 -0.11 6.83 -38.30
N LYS A 138 0.91 6.98 -39.16
CA LYS A 138 1.25 8.27 -39.78
C LYS A 138 0.71 8.41 -41.20
N LYS A 139 0.81 7.38 -42.05
CA LYS A 139 0.38 7.46 -43.46
C LYS A 139 -1.12 7.20 -43.62
N TYR A 140 -1.64 6.21 -42.91
CA TYR A 140 -3.08 5.89 -42.93
C TYR A 140 -3.78 6.65 -41.80
N GLN A 141 -3.96 7.95 -41.94
CA GLN A 141 -4.61 8.77 -40.89
C GLN A 141 -6.13 8.52 -40.80
N HIS A 142 -6.73 8.13 -41.91
CA HIS A 142 -8.16 7.91 -42.07
C HIS A 142 -8.60 6.54 -41.54
N ALA A 143 -9.66 6.51 -40.72
CA ALA A 143 -10.12 5.28 -40.08
C ALA A 143 -10.64 4.25 -41.09
N PHE A 144 -11.32 4.72 -42.15
CA PHE A 144 -11.84 3.83 -43.20
C PHE A 144 -10.72 3.13 -44.00
N ILE A 145 -9.58 3.79 -44.20
CA ILE A 145 -8.42 3.18 -44.90
C ILE A 145 -7.83 2.05 -44.04
N ARG A 146 -7.66 2.32 -42.73
CA ARG A 146 -7.18 1.30 -41.78
C ARG A 146 -8.12 0.11 -41.73
N PHE A 147 -9.43 0.35 -41.77
CA PHE A 147 -10.44 -0.70 -41.78
C PHE A 147 -10.37 -1.57 -43.05
N ILE A 148 -10.33 -0.96 -44.24
CA ILE A 148 -10.24 -1.70 -45.51
C ILE A 148 -8.99 -2.59 -45.54
N ARG A 149 -7.85 -2.10 -45.03
CA ARG A 149 -6.58 -2.85 -45.02
C ARG A 149 -6.33 -3.64 -43.74
N ALA A 150 -7.29 -3.71 -42.81
CA ALA A 150 -7.08 -4.28 -41.48
C ALA A 150 -6.59 -5.74 -41.54
N LYS A 151 -7.10 -6.52 -42.49
CA LYS A 151 -6.68 -7.92 -42.71
C LYS A 151 -5.24 -8.05 -43.20
N GLU A 152 -4.75 -7.09 -44.00
CA GLU A 152 -3.36 -7.08 -44.43
C GLU A 152 -2.43 -6.78 -43.24
N PHE A 153 -2.77 -5.79 -42.40
CA PHE A 153 -2.02 -5.50 -41.18
C PHE A 153 -2.04 -6.65 -40.19
N GLU A 154 -3.19 -7.27 -39.95
CA GLU A 154 -3.32 -8.45 -39.09
C GLU A 154 -2.37 -9.57 -39.56
N GLY A 155 -2.35 -9.86 -40.86
CA GLY A 155 -1.45 -10.86 -41.43
C GLY A 155 0.04 -10.55 -41.17
N ARG A 156 0.42 -9.26 -41.27
CA ARG A 156 1.80 -8.83 -40.98
C ARG A 156 2.15 -8.94 -39.50
N LEU A 157 1.24 -8.53 -38.60
CA LEU A 157 1.43 -8.65 -37.15
C LEU A 157 1.58 -10.13 -36.73
N LYS A 158 0.76 -11.03 -37.29
CA LYS A 158 0.90 -12.48 -37.08
C LYS A 158 2.26 -13.00 -37.55
N GLY A 159 2.69 -12.57 -38.74
CA GLY A 159 3.99 -12.92 -39.29
C GLY A 159 5.15 -12.49 -38.39
N PHE A 160 5.11 -11.27 -37.84
CA PHE A 160 6.09 -10.81 -36.85
C PHE A 160 6.09 -11.69 -35.60
N THR A 161 4.92 -11.97 -35.03
CA THR A 161 4.81 -12.84 -33.84
C THR A 161 5.39 -14.23 -34.08
N GLU A 162 5.12 -14.85 -35.23
CA GLU A 162 5.65 -16.18 -35.55
C GLU A 162 7.16 -16.15 -35.79
N GLN A 163 7.67 -15.18 -36.56
CA GLN A 163 9.11 -15.07 -36.86
C GLN A 163 9.93 -14.77 -35.60
N VAL A 164 9.43 -13.91 -34.71
CA VAL A 164 10.12 -13.57 -33.46
C VAL A 164 10.09 -14.73 -32.46
N ARG A 165 9.01 -15.53 -32.46
CA ARG A 165 8.98 -16.80 -31.71
C ARG A 165 10.09 -17.74 -32.19
N ASP A 166 10.19 -17.95 -33.50
CA ASP A 166 11.17 -18.86 -34.07
C ASP A 166 12.62 -18.40 -33.79
N ILE A 167 12.86 -17.08 -33.79
CA ILE A 167 14.14 -16.49 -33.35
C ILE A 167 14.38 -16.77 -31.86
N GLY A 168 13.38 -16.60 -31.00
CA GLY A 168 13.49 -16.87 -29.56
C GLY A 168 13.79 -18.34 -29.27
N GLU A 169 13.18 -19.27 -30.01
CA GLU A 169 13.48 -20.71 -29.91
C GLU A 169 14.92 -21.04 -30.32
N ARG A 170 15.41 -20.41 -31.41
CA ARG A 170 16.83 -20.53 -31.83
C ARG A 170 17.79 -20.03 -30.75
N ILE A 171 17.56 -18.84 -30.20
CA ILE A 171 18.39 -18.25 -29.13
C ILE A 171 18.37 -19.18 -27.90
N THR A 172 17.18 -19.59 -27.46
CA THR A 172 17.03 -20.47 -26.29
C THR A 172 17.76 -21.80 -26.50
N THR A 173 17.65 -22.41 -27.68
CA THR A 173 18.34 -23.67 -27.99
C THR A 173 19.86 -23.51 -27.94
N LEU A 174 20.39 -22.41 -28.48
CA LEU A 174 21.83 -22.12 -28.43
C LEU A 174 22.31 -21.93 -26.99
N LEU A 175 21.55 -21.19 -26.17
CA LEU A 175 21.90 -20.93 -24.77
C LEU A 175 21.84 -22.21 -23.93
N VAL A 176 20.77 -23.00 -24.04
CA VAL A 176 20.61 -24.26 -23.29
C VAL A 176 21.68 -25.29 -23.67
N ALA A 177 22.01 -25.42 -24.96
CA ALA A 177 23.04 -26.36 -25.40
C ALA A 177 24.45 -26.06 -24.85
N HIS A 178 24.70 -24.80 -24.49
CA HIS A 178 26.01 -24.33 -24.03
C HIS A 178 26.01 -23.84 -22.56
N THR A 179 24.92 -24.09 -21.82
CA THR A 179 24.81 -23.78 -20.38
C THR A 179 24.56 -25.07 -19.60
N THR A 180 25.39 -25.39 -18.60
CA THR A 180 25.24 -26.61 -17.78
C THR A 180 24.23 -26.48 -16.64
N ALA A 181 23.69 -25.27 -16.38
CA ALA A 181 23.04 -24.94 -15.11
C ALA A 181 21.66 -24.25 -15.18
N VAL A 182 21.08 -23.95 -16.36
CA VAL A 182 19.86 -23.11 -16.42
C VAL A 182 18.77 -23.72 -17.32
N THR A 183 17.60 -23.99 -16.72
CA THR A 183 16.35 -24.21 -17.44
C THR A 183 15.77 -22.86 -17.82
N ILE A 184 15.94 -22.44 -19.08
CA ILE A 184 15.31 -21.22 -19.60
C ILE A 184 13.82 -21.50 -19.80
N LYS A 185 12.96 -20.97 -18.91
CA LYS A 185 11.49 -21.07 -19.03
C LYS A 185 10.95 -19.81 -19.70
N THR A 186 10.77 -19.82 -21.03
CA THR A 186 10.06 -18.74 -21.73
C THR A 186 8.54 -18.90 -21.55
N GLN A 187 7.94 -18.16 -20.62
CA GLN A 187 6.49 -18.20 -20.34
C GLN A 187 5.66 -17.29 -21.28
N ILE A 188 5.90 -17.36 -22.60
CA ILE A 188 5.15 -16.52 -23.56
C ILE A 188 3.93 -17.28 -24.08
N ASP A 189 2.73 -16.73 -23.85
CA ASP A 189 1.50 -17.26 -24.46
C ASP A 189 1.29 -16.70 -25.87
N VAL A 190 2.03 -17.25 -26.82
CA VAL A 190 1.96 -16.85 -28.24
C VAL A 190 0.54 -17.02 -28.80
N LYS A 191 -0.21 -18.04 -28.34
CA LYS A 191 -1.59 -18.27 -28.79
C LYS A 191 -2.49 -17.11 -28.37
N HIS A 192 -2.32 -16.62 -27.15
CA HIS A 192 -3.06 -15.47 -26.67
C HIS A 192 -2.74 -14.19 -27.46
N ILE A 193 -1.44 -13.92 -27.72
CA ILE A 193 -1.01 -12.77 -28.55
C ILE A 193 -1.65 -12.83 -29.94
N LEU A 194 -1.62 -13.99 -30.60
CA LEU A 194 -2.25 -14.18 -31.91
C LEU A 194 -3.77 -13.97 -31.85
N SER A 195 -4.40 -14.30 -30.73
CA SER A 195 -5.84 -14.07 -30.50
C SER A 195 -6.17 -12.58 -30.43
N ILE A 196 -5.35 -11.79 -29.73
CA ILE A 196 -5.48 -10.33 -29.63
C ILE A 196 -5.25 -9.70 -31.01
N VAL A 197 -4.18 -10.07 -31.71
CA VAL A 197 -3.88 -9.56 -33.05
C VAL A 197 -5.04 -9.83 -34.02
N SER A 198 -5.69 -10.98 -33.91
CA SER A 198 -6.85 -11.35 -34.74
C SER A 198 -8.07 -10.45 -34.51
N LYS A 199 -8.11 -9.64 -33.45
CA LYS A 199 -9.18 -8.66 -33.23
C LYS A 199 -9.09 -7.47 -34.20
N LEU A 200 -7.92 -7.20 -34.79
CA LEU A 200 -7.68 -6.03 -35.64
C LEU A 200 -8.61 -5.95 -36.87
N SER A 201 -8.94 -7.10 -37.48
CA SER A 201 -9.83 -7.15 -38.65
C SER A 201 -11.31 -7.34 -38.31
N LYS A 202 -11.65 -7.53 -37.03
CA LYS A 202 -13.03 -7.73 -36.61
C LYS A 202 -13.76 -6.38 -36.57
N ALA A 203 -14.88 -6.29 -37.28
CA ALA A 203 -15.75 -5.13 -37.22
C ALA A 203 -16.44 -5.09 -35.83
N SER A 204 -16.03 -4.14 -35.00
CA SER A 204 -16.44 -4.06 -33.59
C SER A 204 -17.30 -2.82 -33.29
N THR A 205 -17.05 -1.73 -34.02
CA THR A 205 -17.77 -0.46 -33.83
C THR A 205 -18.95 -0.33 -34.81
N LYS A 206 -19.94 0.51 -34.47
CA LYS A 206 -21.10 0.77 -35.35
C LYS A 206 -20.68 1.23 -36.77
N PRO A 207 -19.69 2.13 -36.96
CA PRO A 207 -19.15 2.46 -38.28
C PRO A 207 -18.53 1.26 -39.01
N GLU A 208 -17.71 0.47 -38.32
CA GLU A 208 -17.05 -0.72 -38.89
C GLU A 208 -18.06 -1.78 -39.32
N MET A 209 -19.11 -2.03 -38.52
CA MET A 209 -20.16 -3.00 -38.88
C MET A 209 -20.94 -2.55 -40.12
N LYS A 210 -21.20 -1.25 -40.27
CA LYS A 210 -21.82 -0.69 -41.48
C LYS A 210 -20.90 -0.83 -42.69
N ALA A 211 -19.62 -0.52 -42.54
CA ALA A 211 -18.62 -0.67 -43.58
C ALA A 211 -18.43 -2.15 -43.98
N ASP A 212 -18.38 -3.07 -43.03
CA ASP A 212 -18.28 -4.52 -43.25
C ASP A 212 -19.47 -5.05 -44.06
N LYS A 213 -20.69 -4.57 -43.74
CA LYS A 213 -21.89 -4.90 -44.53
C LYS A 213 -21.76 -4.43 -45.97
N ILE A 214 -21.29 -3.19 -46.20
CA ILE A 214 -21.08 -2.64 -47.55
C ILE A 214 -20.03 -3.48 -48.31
N ILE A 215 -18.93 -3.87 -47.67
CA ILE A 215 -17.89 -4.72 -48.27
C ILE A 215 -18.45 -6.11 -48.64
N LYS A 216 -19.23 -6.73 -47.75
CA LYS A 216 -19.87 -8.03 -48.00
C LYS A 216 -20.87 -7.98 -49.16
N GLU A 217 -21.66 -6.92 -49.26
CA GLU A 217 -22.61 -6.69 -50.35
C GLU A 217 -21.90 -6.38 -51.69
N ALA A 218 -20.76 -5.70 -51.65
CA ALA A 218 -19.96 -5.39 -52.84
C ALA A 218 -19.10 -6.57 -53.32
N GLY A 219 -18.76 -7.53 -52.44
CA GLY A 219 -17.86 -8.63 -52.77
C GLY A 219 -16.49 -8.14 -53.24
N GLY A 220 -15.94 -8.78 -54.29
CA GLY A 220 -14.65 -8.39 -54.89
C GLY A 220 -14.60 -7.00 -55.54
N LYS A 221 -15.72 -6.25 -55.56
CA LYS A 221 -15.83 -4.88 -56.10
C LYS A 221 -15.74 -3.79 -55.03
N ALA A 222 -15.37 -4.12 -53.80
CA ALA A 222 -15.30 -3.18 -52.68
C ALA A 222 -14.29 -2.02 -52.88
N LEU A 223 -13.38 -2.12 -53.87
CA LEU A 223 -12.41 -1.09 -54.23
C LEU A 223 -12.87 -0.17 -55.39
N GLU A 224 -14.13 -0.27 -55.83
CA GLU A 224 -14.71 0.69 -56.79
C GLU A 224 -14.98 2.06 -56.14
N ASP A 225 -14.86 3.12 -56.93
CA ASP A 225 -14.87 4.52 -56.47
C ASP A 225 -16.17 4.92 -55.74
N ASP A 226 -17.32 4.38 -56.15
CA ASP A 226 -18.63 4.59 -55.53
C ASP A 226 -18.73 3.86 -54.17
N LYS A 227 -18.14 2.66 -54.05
CA LYS A 227 -18.14 1.86 -52.82
C LYS A 227 -17.19 2.42 -51.77
N ILE A 228 -16.02 2.90 -52.17
CA ILE A 228 -15.07 3.58 -51.27
C ILE A 228 -15.72 4.83 -50.66
N ALA A 229 -16.51 5.58 -51.45
CA ALA A 229 -17.24 6.74 -50.94
C ALA A 229 -18.26 6.37 -49.87
N ASN A 230 -19.05 5.31 -50.10
CA ASN A 230 -20.04 4.83 -49.13
C ASN A 230 -19.40 4.27 -47.85
N ILE A 231 -18.25 3.59 -47.97
CA ILE A 231 -17.48 3.11 -46.82
C ILE A 231 -16.94 4.29 -46.02
N ALA A 232 -16.33 5.28 -46.68
CA ALA A 232 -15.82 6.48 -46.01
C ALA A 232 -16.93 7.26 -45.27
N GLU A 233 -18.11 7.38 -45.88
CA GLU A 233 -19.29 8.01 -45.27
C GLU A 233 -19.73 7.31 -43.99
N ALA A 234 -19.62 5.98 -43.91
CA ALA A 234 -19.93 5.23 -42.69
C ALA A 234 -19.05 5.63 -41.49
N PHE A 235 -17.82 6.11 -41.76
CA PHE A 235 -16.88 6.65 -40.76
C PHE A 235 -16.98 8.18 -40.60
N GLY A 236 -17.87 8.85 -41.33
CA GLY A 236 -17.97 10.31 -41.34
C GLY A 236 -16.83 11.00 -42.11
N GLU A 237 -16.13 10.27 -42.99
CA GLU A 237 -14.99 10.75 -43.75
C GLU A 237 -15.32 10.85 -45.25
N ARG A 238 -14.44 11.48 -46.05
CA ARG A 238 -14.59 11.58 -47.51
C ARG A 238 -13.32 11.14 -48.22
N PRO A 239 -13.40 10.31 -49.27
CA PRO A 239 -12.22 9.90 -50.00
C PRO A 239 -11.68 11.06 -50.84
N THR A 240 -10.36 11.25 -50.81
CA THR A 240 -9.63 12.15 -51.68
C THR A 240 -8.88 11.37 -52.76
N SER A 241 -8.37 12.04 -53.79
CA SER A 241 -7.50 11.41 -54.80
C SER A 241 -6.28 10.73 -54.16
N GLN A 242 -5.77 11.30 -53.06
CA GLN A 242 -4.65 10.74 -52.30
C GLN A 242 -5.04 9.46 -51.55
N THR A 243 -6.19 9.42 -50.87
CA THR A 243 -6.63 8.22 -50.15
C THR A 243 -6.94 7.07 -51.09
N LYS A 244 -7.50 7.36 -52.27
CA LYS A 244 -7.73 6.37 -53.33
C LYS A 244 -6.41 5.81 -53.88
N SER A 245 -5.43 6.66 -54.12
CA SER A 245 -4.09 6.23 -54.54
C SER A 245 -3.42 5.33 -53.48
N LEU A 246 -3.58 5.63 -52.20
CA LEU A 246 -3.03 4.82 -51.10
C LEU A 246 -3.68 3.43 -51.00
N LEU A 247 -4.98 3.31 -51.29
CA LEU A 247 -5.68 2.02 -51.31
C LEU A 247 -5.26 1.13 -52.48
N ASN A 248 -4.91 1.74 -53.62
CA ASN A 248 -4.48 1.01 -54.82
C ASN A 248 -2.98 0.64 -54.82
N GLN A 249 -2.19 1.18 -53.89
CA GLN A 249 -0.78 0.83 -53.75
C GLN A 249 -0.60 -0.50 -53.03
N ASN A 250 0.42 -1.27 -53.42
CA ASN A 250 0.81 -2.48 -52.71
C ASN A 250 1.36 -2.11 -51.32
N LEU A 251 0.91 -2.80 -50.27
CA LEU A 251 1.36 -2.54 -48.91
C LEU A 251 2.86 -2.86 -48.73
N GLN A 252 3.38 -3.88 -49.38
CA GLN A 252 4.81 -4.25 -49.29
C GLN A 252 5.70 -3.14 -49.86
N ASP A 253 5.39 -2.63 -51.06
CA ASP A 253 6.14 -1.52 -51.67
C ASP A 253 6.12 -0.28 -50.77
N LEU A 254 4.98 -0.01 -50.13
CA LEU A 254 4.84 1.06 -49.14
C LEU A 254 5.71 0.80 -47.91
N LEU A 255 5.74 -0.42 -47.39
CA LEU A 255 6.57 -0.78 -46.24
C LEU A 255 8.06 -0.65 -46.58
N ASP A 256 8.49 -1.13 -47.75
CA ASP A 256 9.89 -1.06 -48.18
C ASP A 256 10.36 0.40 -48.34
N ALA A 257 9.52 1.25 -48.93
CA ALA A 257 9.79 2.69 -49.03
C ALA A 257 9.85 3.38 -47.65
N ASN A 258 8.97 2.99 -46.73
CA ASN A 258 8.91 3.58 -45.38
C ASN A 258 9.94 3.00 -44.42
N ARG A 259 10.51 1.83 -44.71
CA ARG A 259 11.60 1.23 -43.92
C ARG A 259 12.80 2.16 -43.87
N GLN A 260 13.16 2.76 -44.99
CA GLN A 260 14.25 3.73 -45.05
C GLN A 260 13.91 5.03 -44.28
N GLU A 261 12.65 5.50 -44.36
CA GLU A 261 12.19 6.64 -43.53
C GLU A 261 12.28 6.31 -42.03
N PHE A 262 11.94 5.08 -41.65
CA PHE A 262 12.02 4.62 -40.27
C PHE A 262 13.48 4.51 -39.79
N ILE A 263 14.36 3.86 -40.57
CA ILE A 263 15.78 3.72 -40.22
C ILE A 263 16.45 5.08 -40.04
N LYS A 264 16.19 6.04 -40.93
CA LYS A 264 16.73 7.39 -40.77
C LYS A 264 16.29 8.04 -39.44
N LYS A 265 15.01 7.92 -39.08
CA LYS A 265 14.51 8.43 -37.79
C LYS A 265 15.03 7.65 -36.60
N LEU A 266 15.26 6.36 -36.79
CA LEU A 266 15.87 5.50 -35.78
C LEU A 266 17.26 6.03 -35.46
N ASP A 267 18.09 6.29 -36.47
CA ASP A 267 19.44 6.82 -36.28
C ASP A 267 19.42 8.20 -35.58
N GLU A 268 18.51 9.09 -35.97
CA GLU A 268 18.31 10.41 -35.35
C GLU A 268 17.87 10.29 -33.87
N ALA A 269 16.96 9.36 -33.57
CA ALA A 269 16.41 9.17 -32.23
C ALA A 269 17.35 8.40 -31.29
N THR A 270 18.20 7.51 -31.84
CA THR A 270 19.07 6.63 -31.06
C THR A 270 19.99 7.44 -30.15
N GLY A 271 20.63 8.51 -30.63
CA GLY A 271 21.52 9.33 -29.78
C GLY A 271 20.82 9.96 -28.57
N THR A 272 19.59 10.45 -28.74
CA THR A 272 18.83 11.09 -27.65
C THR A 272 18.25 10.06 -26.68
N ILE A 273 17.79 8.93 -27.19
CA ILE A 273 17.14 7.88 -26.40
C ILE A 273 18.18 7.06 -25.63
N THR A 274 19.33 6.75 -26.24
CA THR A 274 20.45 6.09 -25.56
C THR A 274 20.90 6.90 -24.35
N ALA A 275 21.08 8.22 -24.46
CA ALA A 275 21.44 9.06 -23.31
C ALA A 275 20.41 9.01 -22.17
N LYS A 276 19.10 8.96 -22.50
CA LYS A 276 18.03 8.81 -21.50
C LYS A 276 18.03 7.44 -20.83
N ILE A 277 18.37 6.38 -21.57
CA ILE A 277 18.46 5.01 -21.06
C ILE A 277 19.70 4.87 -20.18
N GLU A 278 20.85 5.38 -20.60
CA GLU A 278 22.08 5.40 -19.80
C GLU A 278 21.87 6.15 -18.48
N GLN A 279 21.17 7.28 -18.49
CA GLN A 279 20.81 8.01 -17.27
C GLN A 279 19.87 7.20 -16.36
N ALA A 280 18.85 6.55 -16.93
CA ALA A 280 17.96 5.67 -16.18
C ALA A 280 18.70 4.46 -15.61
N GLN A 281 19.61 3.88 -16.39
CA GLN A 281 20.45 2.76 -16.01
C GLN A 281 21.36 3.12 -14.83
N VAL A 282 22.04 4.28 -14.85
CA VAL A 282 22.88 4.72 -13.73
C VAL A 282 22.07 4.85 -12.44
N GLU A 283 20.87 5.44 -12.52
CA GLU A 283 19.99 5.61 -11.35
C GLU A 283 19.41 4.27 -10.85
N ILE A 284 19.04 3.37 -11.77
CA ILE A 284 18.52 2.04 -11.46
C ILE A 284 19.61 1.15 -10.86
N ILE A 285 20.80 1.12 -11.46
CA ILE A 285 21.96 0.38 -10.95
C ILE A 285 22.38 0.94 -9.58
N ARG A 286 22.37 2.26 -9.40
CA ARG A 286 22.61 2.89 -8.08
C ARG A 286 21.62 2.41 -7.03
N LYS A 287 20.35 2.25 -7.39
CA LYS A 287 19.27 1.80 -6.50
C LYS A 287 19.23 0.29 -6.26
N LEU A 288 19.70 -0.53 -7.21
CA LEU A 288 19.78 -2.00 -7.07
C LEU A 288 21.05 -2.44 -6.34
N ASN A 289 22.17 -1.76 -6.58
CA ASN A 289 23.41 -1.98 -5.85
C ASN A 289 23.38 -1.34 -4.45
N ALA A 290 22.36 -0.52 -4.20
CA ALA A 290 22.03 -0.03 -2.88
C ALA A 290 21.33 -1.13 -2.10
N GLY A 291 21.97 -1.66 -1.06
CA GLY A 291 21.28 -2.56 -0.13
C GLY A 291 20.09 -1.85 0.54
N PRO A 292 19.18 -2.59 1.22
CA PRO A 292 17.98 -2.02 1.86
C PRO A 292 18.26 -0.78 2.72
N HIS A 293 19.44 -0.72 3.34
CA HIS A 293 19.93 0.42 4.12
C HIS A 293 19.97 1.74 3.35
N ASN A 294 20.29 1.74 2.06
CA ASN A 294 20.35 2.95 1.24
C ASN A 294 18.96 3.51 0.88
N LEU A 295 17.90 2.73 1.10
CA LEU A 295 16.51 3.18 1.00
C LEU A 295 16.02 3.81 2.32
N ILE A 296 16.77 3.67 3.42
CA ILE A 296 16.49 4.38 4.67
C ILE A 296 16.86 5.85 4.44
N GLU A 297 15.91 6.74 4.69
CA GLU A 297 16.04 8.16 4.36
C GLU A 297 17.01 8.87 5.30
N ILE A 298 17.00 8.48 6.58
CA ILE A 298 17.80 9.07 7.64
C ILE A 298 19.19 8.45 7.68
N GLU A 299 20.22 9.29 7.53
CA GLU A 299 21.61 8.86 7.38
C GLU A 299 22.14 8.09 8.59
N GLU A 300 21.77 8.48 9.81
CA GLU A 300 22.17 7.78 11.04
C GLU A 300 21.73 6.31 11.02
N PHE A 301 20.45 6.05 10.69
CA PHE A 301 19.92 4.69 10.59
C PHE A 301 20.39 3.93 9.36
N ARG A 302 20.71 4.63 8.27
CA ARG A 302 21.40 4.02 7.12
C ARG A 302 22.76 3.46 7.52
N ILE A 303 23.52 4.17 8.35
CA ILE A 303 24.81 3.70 8.87
C ILE A 303 24.62 2.49 9.79
N ILE A 304 23.64 2.56 10.71
CA ILE A 304 23.32 1.46 11.65
C ILE A 304 22.89 0.19 10.91
N TRP A 305 22.06 0.33 9.87
CA TRP A 305 21.60 -0.81 9.09
C TRP A 305 22.70 -1.40 8.21
N LYS A 306 23.67 -0.57 7.79
CA LYS A 306 24.83 -1.00 7.00
C LYS A 306 25.86 -1.74 7.84
N GLU A 307 26.08 -1.33 9.09
CA GLU A 307 26.99 -1.98 10.02
C GLU A 307 26.19 -2.70 11.10
N ILE A 308 25.95 -4.01 10.92
CA ILE A 308 25.32 -4.88 11.92
C ILE A 308 25.92 -4.58 13.32
N CYS A 309 25.16 -3.84 14.13
CA CYS A 309 25.40 -3.40 15.51
C CYS A 309 26.86 -3.13 15.93
N GLY A 310 27.38 -1.94 15.58
CA GLY A 310 28.61 -1.36 16.17
C GLY A 310 28.60 0.17 16.34
N HIS A 311 27.75 0.88 15.60
CA HIS A 311 27.77 2.34 15.48
C HIS A 311 27.47 3.08 16.80
N PHE A 312 26.32 2.81 17.43
CA PHE A 312 25.94 3.48 18.69
C PHE A 312 26.96 3.26 19.80
N ARG A 313 27.50 2.05 19.93
CA ARG A 313 28.53 1.75 20.93
C ARG A 313 29.77 2.64 20.75
N ASN A 314 30.15 2.94 19.51
CA ASN A 314 31.26 3.83 19.20
C ASN A 314 30.88 5.31 19.31
N VAL A 315 29.66 5.72 18.95
CA VAL A 315 29.17 7.11 19.09
C VAL A 315 29.08 7.50 20.56
N PHE A 316 28.48 6.65 21.40
CA PHE A 316 28.40 6.85 22.84
C PHE A 316 29.78 6.73 23.52
N ALA A 317 30.65 5.81 23.06
CA ALA A 317 32.01 5.71 23.61
C ALA A 317 32.93 6.88 23.20
N ASN A 318 32.75 7.47 22.02
CA ASN A 318 33.55 8.59 21.52
C ASN A 318 33.10 9.95 22.09
N HIS A 319 31.95 10.03 22.77
CA HIS A 319 31.55 11.21 23.54
C HIS A 319 32.18 11.27 24.95
N ASN A 320 33.04 10.31 25.31
CA ASN A 320 33.83 10.35 26.55
C ASN A 320 35.16 11.14 26.42
N SER A 321 35.31 12.00 25.41
CA SER A 321 36.48 12.89 25.30
C SER A 321 36.09 14.36 25.41
N ASP A 322 36.31 14.89 26.61
CA ASP A 322 36.68 16.28 26.93
C ASP A 322 35.64 17.42 26.81
N ASP A 323 34.33 17.16 26.71
CA ASP A 323 33.30 18.21 26.90
C ASP A 323 32.14 17.69 27.78
N GLU A 324 32.02 18.26 28.98
CA GLU A 324 31.32 17.71 30.15
C GLU A 324 29.81 18.06 30.15
N SER A 325 29.10 17.74 29.05
CA SER A 325 27.64 17.60 29.09
C SER A 325 27.22 16.35 28.34
N LEU A 326 26.80 15.32 29.08
CA LEU A 326 26.10 14.16 28.51
C LEU A 326 24.96 14.66 27.61
N ARG A 327 24.72 13.99 26.48
CA ARG A 327 23.59 14.33 25.61
C ARG A 327 22.29 14.31 26.43
N LYS A 328 21.39 15.25 26.17
CA LYS A 328 20.12 15.39 26.91
C LYS A 328 19.29 14.09 26.89
N ASP A 329 19.37 13.34 25.79
CA ASP A 329 18.65 12.07 25.56
C ASP A 329 19.35 10.83 26.16
N ASN A 330 20.42 10.99 26.95
CA ASN A 330 21.18 9.84 27.46
C ASN A 330 20.37 8.96 28.44
N TRP A 331 19.33 9.52 29.07
CA TRP A 331 18.45 8.79 29.98
C TRP A 331 17.74 7.62 29.28
N THR A 332 17.50 7.70 27.97
CA THR A 332 16.78 6.67 27.18
C THR A 332 17.56 5.36 27.08
N LEU A 333 18.88 5.37 27.32
CA LEU A 333 19.71 4.17 27.25
C LEU A 333 19.33 3.16 28.33
N SER A 334 18.90 3.63 29.50
CA SER A 334 18.37 2.76 30.56
C SER A 334 17.24 1.91 30.01
N VAL A 335 16.28 2.49 29.30
CA VAL A 335 15.15 1.78 28.67
C VAL A 335 15.61 0.91 27.50
N LEU A 336 16.31 1.48 26.51
CA LEU A 336 16.60 0.80 25.23
C LEU A 336 17.57 -0.38 25.33
N THR A 337 18.37 -0.45 26.40
CA THR A 337 19.27 -1.58 26.63
C THR A 337 18.56 -2.83 27.14
N HIS A 338 17.33 -2.70 27.64
CA HIS A 338 16.53 -3.83 28.11
C HIS A 338 15.81 -4.52 26.96
N ILE A 339 16.23 -5.75 26.67
CA ILE A 339 15.73 -6.57 25.55
C ILE A 339 14.22 -6.82 25.63
N MET A 340 13.64 -6.83 26.84
CA MET A 340 12.20 -7.04 27.05
C MET A 340 11.29 -6.02 26.36
N TYR A 341 11.79 -4.81 26.05
CA TYR A 341 11.01 -3.78 25.36
C TYR A 341 11.22 -3.73 23.84
N HIS A 342 12.13 -4.55 23.31
CA HIS A 342 12.37 -4.62 21.86
C HIS A 342 11.14 -5.08 21.06
N PRO A 343 10.30 -6.02 21.55
CA PRO A 343 9.05 -6.36 20.87
C PRO A 343 8.10 -5.16 20.72
N ALA A 344 7.93 -4.34 21.76
CA ALA A 344 7.05 -3.15 21.69
C ALA A 344 7.54 -2.15 20.62
N ILE A 345 8.86 -1.94 20.51
CA ILE A 345 9.45 -1.14 19.45
C ILE A 345 9.19 -1.77 18.06
N ALA A 346 9.33 -3.09 17.95
CA ALA A 346 9.09 -3.79 16.70
C ALA A 346 7.64 -3.65 16.24
N ASP A 347 6.69 -3.84 17.15
CA ASP A 347 5.25 -3.68 16.89
C ASP A 347 4.88 -2.24 16.53
N ALA A 348 5.56 -1.25 17.12
CA ALA A 348 5.36 0.15 16.76
C ALA A 348 5.72 0.41 15.28
N ILE A 349 6.75 -0.27 14.77
CA ILE A 349 7.20 -0.14 13.38
C ILE A 349 6.36 -1.02 12.43
N ASP A 350 6.03 -2.25 12.84
CA ASP A 350 5.34 -3.27 12.05
C ASP A 350 3.85 -2.93 11.87
N ASP A 351 3.57 -2.11 10.86
CA ASP A 351 2.23 -1.57 10.55
C ASP A 351 1.22 -2.67 10.19
N ASP A 352 1.65 -3.67 9.41
CA ASP A 352 0.81 -4.76 8.94
C ASP A 352 0.77 -5.97 9.88
N SER A 353 1.52 -5.92 10.99
CA SER A 353 1.65 -7.00 11.97
C SER A 353 2.15 -8.32 11.34
N SER A 354 2.92 -8.24 10.25
CA SER A 354 3.44 -9.44 9.56
C SER A 354 4.57 -10.14 10.31
N GLY A 355 5.13 -9.50 11.34
CA GLY A 355 6.34 -9.93 12.04
C GLY A 355 7.63 -9.56 11.29
N TYR A 356 7.55 -8.79 10.21
CA TYR A 356 8.70 -8.35 9.42
C TYR A 356 8.66 -6.84 9.18
N ILE A 357 9.77 -6.15 9.45
CA ILE A 357 9.88 -4.71 9.20
C ILE A 357 10.47 -4.45 7.82
N SER A 358 9.69 -3.80 6.97
CA SER A 358 10.11 -3.26 5.68
C SER A 358 10.77 -1.87 5.83
N VAL A 359 11.52 -1.45 4.80
CA VAL A 359 12.10 -0.09 4.78
C VAL A 359 11.01 0.99 4.73
N ARG A 360 9.83 0.67 4.16
CA ARG A 360 8.70 1.61 4.10
C ARG A 360 8.15 1.87 5.50
N GLU A 361 7.85 0.82 6.24
CA GLU A 361 7.40 0.88 7.63
C GLU A 361 8.40 1.62 8.50
N PHE A 362 9.68 1.27 8.37
CA PHE A 362 10.73 1.92 9.16
C PHE A 362 10.87 3.42 8.85
N ASN A 363 10.87 3.82 7.57
CA ASN A 363 10.88 5.25 7.22
C ASN A 363 9.61 5.95 7.69
N HIS A 364 8.44 5.32 7.54
CA HIS A 364 7.17 5.89 7.99
C HIS A 364 7.20 6.15 9.51
N PHE A 365 7.63 5.16 10.30
CA PHE A 365 7.83 5.28 11.74
C PHE A 365 8.77 6.44 12.10
N LEU A 366 9.93 6.56 11.43
CA LEU A 366 10.87 7.65 11.69
C LEU A 366 10.29 9.04 11.35
N HIS A 367 9.41 9.14 10.36
CA HIS A 367 8.71 10.38 10.00
C HIS A 367 7.64 10.79 11.00
N GLN A 368 7.15 9.86 11.83
CA GLN A 368 6.18 10.17 12.87
C GLN A 368 6.81 10.90 14.08
N LYS A 369 8.14 10.97 14.15
CA LYS A 369 8.85 11.63 15.25
C LYS A 369 8.42 13.10 15.40
N PRO A 370 7.95 13.53 16.58
CA PRO A 370 7.75 14.94 16.88
C PRO A 370 9.03 15.76 16.65
N LYS A 371 8.89 17.05 16.31
CA LYS A 371 10.02 17.91 15.93
C LYS A 371 11.04 18.06 17.05
N ASP A 372 10.55 18.19 18.28
CA ASP A 372 11.36 18.46 19.47
C ASP A 372 11.90 17.19 20.14
N TRP A 373 11.58 16.01 19.60
CA TRP A 373 12.11 14.73 20.09
C TRP A 373 13.39 14.34 19.37
N SER A 374 14.28 13.68 20.08
CA SER A 374 15.36 12.86 19.54
C SER A 374 14.83 11.48 19.12
N PHE A 375 15.60 10.75 18.30
CA PHE A 375 15.22 9.37 17.97
C PHE A 375 15.28 8.42 19.18
N PRO A 376 16.29 8.50 20.08
CA PRO A 376 16.27 7.69 21.30
C PRO A 376 15.04 7.92 22.16
N GLU A 377 14.55 9.17 22.28
CA GLU A 377 13.30 9.49 22.98
C GLU A 377 12.08 8.86 22.28
N LEU A 378 12.01 8.92 20.94
CA LEU A 378 10.96 8.22 20.18
C LEU A 378 10.94 6.73 20.48
N PHE A 379 12.09 6.06 20.42
CA PHE A 379 12.17 4.63 20.70
C PHE A 379 11.85 4.31 22.16
N ALA A 380 12.29 5.14 23.11
CA ALA A 380 12.01 4.95 24.54
C ALA A 380 10.52 5.12 24.85
N PHE A 381 9.85 6.08 24.21
CA PHE A 381 8.41 6.25 24.32
C PHE A 381 7.65 5.01 23.83
N TRP A 382 7.98 4.48 22.65
CA TRP A 382 7.33 3.26 22.15
C TRP A 382 7.71 2.00 22.92
N ALA A 383 8.89 1.98 23.54
CA ALA A 383 9.35 0.89 24.39
C ALA A 383 8.54 0.80 25.70
N LEU A 384 8.19 1.94 26.30
CA LEU A 384 7.59 2.01 27.64
C LEU A 384 6.38 2.93 27.70
N GLY A 385 6.54 4.22 27.40
CA GLY A 385 5.51 5.25 27.61
C GLY A 385 4.18 5.02 26.89
N TRP A 386 4.18 4.47 25.66
CA TRP A 386 2.92 4.25 24.93
C TRP A 386 1.96 3.29 25.66
N GLN A 387 2.50 2.25 26.32
CA GLN A 387 1.67 1.27 27.01
C GLN A 387 1.04 1.86 28.28
N ASP A 388 1.75 2.77 28.95
CA ASP A 388 1.20 3.56 30.06
C ASP A 388 0.07 4.48 29.59
N CYS A 389 0.24 5.18 28.46
CA CYS A 389 -0.84 5.97 27.85
C CYS A 389 -2.10 5.13 27.61
N ALA A 390 -1.93 3.92 27.03
CA ALA A 390 -3.04 3.02 26.75
C ALA A 390 -3.72 2.56 28.05
N TYR A 391 -2.94 2.30 29.10
CA TYR A 391 -3.45 1.90 30.41
C TYR A 391 -4.25 3.03 31.08
N ASP A 392 -3.68 4.23 31.17
CA ASP A 392 -4.34 5.41 31.77
C ASP A 392 -5.64 5.77 31.05
N THR A 393 -5.60 5.73 29.72
CA THR A 393 -6.78 5.97 28.90
C THR A 393 -7.84 4.88 29.15
N SER A 394 -7.43 3.61 29.27
CA SER A 394 -8.35 2.50 29.59
C SER A 394 -9.00 2.64 30.97
N GLN A 395 -8.27 3.11 31.98
CA GLN A 395 -8.84 3.39 33.31
C GLN A 395 -9.86 4.54 33.26
N SER A 396 -9.52 5.60 32.54
CA SER A 396 -10.40 6.75 32.33
C SER A 396 -11.70 6.36 31.61
N ILE A 397 -11.58 5.54 30.56
CA ILE A 397 -12.75 4.95 29.86
C ILE A 397 -13.60 4.14 30.84
N ASN A 398 -13.01 3.24 31.61
CA ASN A 398 -13.74 2.43 32.59
C ASN A 398 -14.50 3.28 33.61
N HIS A 399 -13.91 4.38 34.07
CA HIS A 399 -14.59 5.32 34.97
C HIS A 399 -15.82 5.97 34.31
N LEU A 400 -15.68 6.45 33.07
CA LEU A 400 -16.79 7.05 32.31
C LEU A 400 -17.88 6.02 32.00
N VAL A 401 -17.52 4.82 31.55
CA VAL A 401 -18.46 3.73 31.28
C VAL A 401 -19.29 3.42 32.53
N ARG A 402 -18.66 3.27 33.71
CA ARG A 402 -19.39 3.05 34.98
C ARG A 402 -20.37 4.18 35.30
N ARG A 403 -19.98 5.44 35.07
CA ARG A 403 -20.86 6.61 35.29
C ARG A 403 -22.04 6.61 34.33
N ILE A 404 -21.79 6.44 33.04
CA ILE A 404 -22.80 6.44 31.99
C ILE A 404 -23.77 5.28 32.18
N THR A 405 -23.27 4.06 32.41
CA THR A 405 -24.09 2.86 32.67
C THR A 405 -25.06 3.09 33.83
N ARG A 406 -24.60 3.72 34.93
CA ARG A 406 -25.46 4.06 36.06
C ARG A 406 -26.61 4.99 35.65
N ILE A 407 -26.31 6.02 34.85
CA ILE A 407 -27.33 7.00 34.42
C ILE A 407 -28.31 6.36 33.42
N ALA A 408 -27.82 5.55 32.48
CA ALA A 408 -28.65 4.81 31.53
C ALA A 408 -29.63 3.85 32.24
N LEU A 409 -29.14 3.08 33.22
CA LEU A 409 -29.98 2.20 34.04
C LEU A 409 -31.01 2.98 34.87
N GLN A 410 -30.61 4.12 35.47
CA GLN A 410 -31.54 4.99 36.18
C GLN A 410 -32.62 5.55 35.26
N THR A 411 -32.26 5.94 34.04
CA THR A 411 -33.19 6.44 33.02
C THR A 411 -34.24 5.38 32.66
N LYS A 412 -33.79 4.13 32.48
CA LYS A 412 -34.65 2.97 32.24
C LYS A 412 -35.66 2.76 33.37
N VAL A 413 -35.19 2.69 34.62
CA VAL A 413 -36.03 2.43 35.81
C VAL A 413 -36.97 3.59 36.15
N MET A 414 -36.56 4.85 35.95
CA MET A 414 -37.39 6.02 36.28
C MET A 414 -38.57 6.20 35.33
N LYS A 415 -38.42 5.86 34.04
CA LYS A 415 -39.52 5.92 33.09
C LYS A 415 -40.54 4.82 33.39
N ASP A 416 -40.10 3.58 33.63
CA ASP A 416 -40.98 2.46 34.03
C ASP A 416 -41.90 2.77 35.24
N LYS A 417 -41.46 3.64 36.16
CA LYS A 417 -42.24 4.05 37.35
C LYS A 417 -43.21 5.22 37.14
N LYS A 418 -43.05 6.05 36.10
CA LYS A 418 -43.86 7.27 35.88
C LYS A 418 -44.87 7.13 34.74
N GLU A 419 -44.46 6.56 33.60
CA GLU A 419 -45.29 6.22 32.43
C GLU A 419 -44.55 5.13 31.63
N PRO A 420 -45.21 4.11 31.05
CA PRO A 420 -44.50 3.07 30.29
C PRO A 420 -43.63 3.70 29.20
N MET A 421 -42.33 3.39 29.21
CA MET A 421 -41.37 3.89 28.23
C MET A 421 -41.74 3.41 26.83
N GLU A 422 -41.51 4.25 25.81
CA GLU A 422 -41.70 3.83 24.42
C GLU A 422 -40.79 2.63 24.12
N PRO A 423 -41.30 1.57 23.46
CA PRO A 423 -40.53 0.34 23.23
C PRO A 423 -39.18 0.58 22.54
N ALA A 424 -39.14 1.49 21.55
CA ALA A 424 -37.93 1.84 20.81
C ALA A 424 -36.84 2.42 21.73
N MET A 425 -37.22 3.32 22.65
CA MET A 425 -36.27 3.91 23.59
C MET A 425 -35.66 2.90 24.57
N THR A 426 -36.46 1.92 25.02
CA THR A 426 -35.95 0.82 25.85
C THR A 426 -34.93 -0.01 25.09
N GLU A 427 -35.22 -0.33 23.83
CA GLU A 427 -34.33 -1.08 22.94
C GLU A 427 -33.02 -0.33 22.69
N TYR A 428 -33.05 0.98 22.42
CA TYR A 428 -31.84 1.78 22.24
C TYR A 428 -30.97 1.86 23.51
N ILE A 429 -31.59 2.02 24.69
CA ILE A 429 -30.84 2.02 25.95
C ILE A 429 -30.22 0.64 26.23
N GLU A 430 -30.93 -0.46 25.92
CA GLU A 430 -30.37 -1.82 26.05
C GLU A 430 -29.21 -2.05 25.08
N ALA A 431 -29.36 -1.65 23.81
CA ALA A 431 -28.31 -1.70 22.82
C ALA A 431 -27.07 -0.90 23.25
N TYR A 432 -27.26 0.30 23.78
CA TYR A 432 -26.19 1.14 24.31
C TYR A 432 -25.44 0.48 25.48
N LEU A 433 -26.17 -0.12 26.42
CA LEU A 433 -25.59 -0.84 27.56
C LEU A 433 -24.77 -2.06 27.13
N GLU A 434 -25.20 -2.80 26.09
CA GLU A 434 -24.44 -3.91 25.52
C GLU A 434 -23.10 -3.43 24.91
N LEU A 435 -23.11 -2.31 24.19
CA LEU A 435 -21.90 -1.71 23.61
C LEU A 435 -20.93 -1.20 24.70
N LEU A 436 -21.44 -0.57 25.77
CA LEU A 436 -20.63 -0.18 26.93
C LEU A 436 -19.99 -1.38 27.64
N ASN A 437 -20.68 -2.52 27.69
CA ASN A 437 -20.11 -3.75 28.21
C ASN A 437 -18.97 -4.28 27.32
N ALA A 438 -19.11 -4.24 25.99
CA ALA A 438 -18.02 -4.61 25.08
C ALA A 438 -16.78 -3.71 25.27
N ILE A 439 -16.96 -2.40 25.41
CA ILE A 439 -15.85 -1.47 25.73
C ILE A 439 -15.19 -1.84 27.07
N THR A 440 -15.98 -2.24 28.07
CA THR A 440 -15.45 -2.73 29.35
C THR A 440 -14.58 -3.98 29.13
N GLU A 441 -15.01 -4.93 28.31
CA GLU A 441 -14.20 -6.13 28.02
C GLU A 441 -12.89 -5.78 27.28
N ILE A 442 -12.93 -4.86 26.31
CA ILE A 442 -11.71 -4.41 25.59
C ILE A 442 -10.72 -3.78 26.57
N THR A 443 -11.18 -2.89 27.45
CA THR A 443 -10.32 -2.18 28.41
C THR A 443 -9.79 -3.05 29.56
N ARG A 444 -10.23 -4.32 29.67
CA ARG A 444 -9.67 -5.32 30.60
C ARG A 444 -8.36 -5.96 30.10
N TRP A 445 -7.83 -5.54 28.96
CA TRP A 445 -6.59 -6.08 28.39
C TRP A 445 -5.47 -6.22 29.43
N SER A 446 -5.25 -5.20 30.26
CA SER A 446 -4.18 -5.20 31.28
C SER A 446 -4.35 -6.30 32.34
N GLN A 447 -5.59 -6.66 32.68
CA GLN A 447 -5.89 -7.74 33.63
C GLN A 447 -5.63 -9.11 33.03
N ILE A 448 -5.79 -9.24 31.70
CA ILE A 448 -5.58 -10.50 30.98
C ILE A 448 -4.10 -10.71 30.69
N THR A 449 -3.40 -9.65 30.27
CA THR A 449 -1.95 -9.71 29.99
C THR A 449 -1.12 -9.72 31.25
N GLY A 450 -1.69 -9.32 32.39
CA GLY A 450 -0.97 -9.14 33.66
C GLY A 450 -0.09 -7.90 33.65
N TYR A 451 -0.45 -6.89 32.85
CA TYR A 451 0.28 -5.62 32.79
C TYR A 451 0.27 -4.93 34.16
N ASP A 452 1.46 -4.58 34.64
CA ASP A 452 1.67 -3.85 35.89
C ASP A 452 2.75 -2.79 35.69
N ARG A 453 2.43 -1.53 36.01
CA ARG A 453 3.38 -0.42 35.94
C ARG A 453 4.55 -0.59 36.90
N SER A 454 4.35 -1.33 38.00
CA SER A 454 5.41 -1.62 38.96
C SER A 454 6.58 -2.40 38.35
N PHE A 455 6.35 -3.08 37.22
CA PHE A 455 7.39 -3.79 36.50
C PHE A 455 8.51 -2.87 35.99
N ALA A 456 8.19 -1.59 35.72
CA ALA A 456 9.18 -0.58 35.36
C ALA A 456 9.88 0.05 36.59
N ALA A 457 9.36 -0.14 37.81
CA ALA A 457 9.89 0.48 39.03
C ALA A 457 11.27 -0.07 39.44
N ASP A 458 11.66 -1.24 38.93
CA ASP A 458 13.00 -1.80 39.12
C ASP A 458 14.04 -1.18 38.17
N MET A 459 13.63 -0.32 37.23
CA MET A 459 14.50 0.36 36.28
C MET A 459 14.72 1.82 36.67
N GLU A 460 15.99 2.23 36.80
CA GLU A 460 16.37 3.62 37.05
C GLU A 460 16.40 4.40 35.71
N TYR A 461 15.26 4.96 35.31
CA TYR A 461 15.12 5.88 34.19
C TYR A 461 14.61 7.26 34.65
N ASP A 462 14.65 8.25 33.76
CA ASP A 462 14.17 9.60 34.04
C ASP A 462 12.64 9.66 33.83
N GLU A 463 11.90 9.47 34.92
CA GLU A 463 10.43 9.49 34.94
C GLU A 463 9.88 10.85 34.47
N ASP A 464 10.49 11.96 34.90
CA ASP A 464 10.06 13.32 34.53
C ASP A 464 10.16 13.53 33.00
N GLU A 465 11.24 13.05 32.37
CA GLU A 465 11.37 13.13 30.92
C GLU A 465 10.44 12.15 30.19
N MET A 466 10.13 10.97 30.75
CA MET A 466 9.13 10.05 30.18
C MET A 466 7.71 10.65 30.24
N ASP A 467 7.35 11.24 31.38
CA ASP A 467 6.07 11.93 31.56
C ASP A 467 5.93 13.09 30.57
N ARG A 468 7.01 13.86 30.37
CA ARG A 468 7.05 14.90 29.32
C ARG A 468 6.73 14.32 27.94
N LEU A 469 7.36 13.20 27.55
CA LEU A 469 7.08 12.57 26.24
C LEU A 469 5.63 12.10 26.16
N THR A 470 5.10 11.51 27.22
CA THR A 470 3.71 11.06 27.31
C THR A 470 2.72 12.22 27.16
N GLU A 471 2.94 13.32 27.88
CA GLU A 471 2.12 14.54 27.79
C GLU A 471 2.19 15.18 26.39
N GLU A 472 3.40 15.30 25.82
CA GLU A 472 3.60 15.85 24.48
C GLU A 472 2.92 14.98 23.42
N TYR A 473 3.01 13.64 23.52
CA TYR A 473 2.34 12.71 22.61
C TYR A 473 0.82 12.84 22.71
N ASN A 474 0.27 12.83 23.93
CA ASN A 474 -1.16 12.95 24.16
C ASN A 474 -1.68 14.30 23.65
N THR A 475 -0.97 15.40 23.94
CA THR A 475 -1.31 16.74 23.45
C THR A 475 -1.27 16.83 21.92
N TYR A 476 -0.22 16.28 21.31
CA TYR A 476 -0.04 16.29 19.87
C TYR A 476 -1.18 15.56 19.14
N ASN A 477 -1.66 14.43 19.70
CA ASN A 477 -2.75 13.68 19.09
C ASN A 477 -4.14 14.23 19.50
N LYS A 478 -4.26 14.95 20.61
CA LYS A 478 -5.52 15.56 21.07
C LYS A 478 -6.13 16.50 20.03
N GLU A 479 -5.32 17.32 19.35
CA GLU A 479 -5.82 18.22 18.28
C GLU A 479 -6.57 17.47 17.17
N ILE A 480 -6.14 16.25 16.84
CA ILE A 480 -6.76 15.41 15.81
C ILE A 480 -8.09 14.87 16.32
N PHE A 481 -8.14 14.39 17.57
CA PHE A 481 -9.36 13.89 18.16
C PHE A 481 -10.40 15.00 18.36
N ASP A 482 -9.96 16.19 18.80
CA ASP A 482 -10.82 17.36 18.92
C ASP A 482 -11.36 17.81 17.55
N HIS A 483 -10.56 17.68 16.48
CA HIS A 483 -11.01 17.96 15.11
C HIS A 483 -12.04 16.94 14.62
N VAL A 484 -11.82 15.65 14.89
CA VAL A 484 -12.69 14.54 14.47
C VAL A 484 -14.03 14.55 15.22
N THR A 485 -14.05 14.94 16.50
CA THR A 485 -15.29 15.00 17.28
C THR A 485 -16.02 16.35 17.12
N GLY A 486 -15.31 17.45 16.82
CA GLY A 486 -15.89 18.78 16.64
C GLY A 486 -16.46 19.41 17.93
N ASP A 487 -16.82 20.70 17.86
CA ASP A 487 -17.35 21.45 19.03
C ASP A 487 -18.72 20.92 19.52
N ASP A 488 -19.46 20.25 18.64
CA ASP A 488 -20.82 19.76 18.87
C ASP A 488 -20.83 18.26 19.24
N GLY A 489 -19.66 17.58 19.15
CA GLY A 489 -19.46 16.15 19.33
C GLY A 489 -20.37 15.26 18.48
N ASN A 490 -20.80 15.77 17.33
CA ASN A 490 -21.43 14.98 16.27
C ASN A 490 -20.31 14.49 15.34
N ILE A 491 -20.02 13.20 15.40
CA ILE A 491 -19.15 12.54 14.42
C ILE A 491 -19.98 12.46 13.13
N ASP A 492 -19.73 13.37 12.21
CA ASP A 492 -20.52 13.54 10.97
C ASP A 492 -20.15 12.42 9.98
N THR A 493 -20.87 11.30 10.05
CA THR A 493 -20.82 10.14 9.11
C THR A 493 -19.48 9.38 8.99
N GLU A 494 -19.54 8.07 8.68
CA GLU A 494 -18.38 7.18 8.48
C GLU A 494 -17.28 7.76 7.58
N ASP A 495 -17.62 8.60 6.61
CA ASP A 495 -16.68 9.10 5.60
C ASP A 495 -15.65 10.12 6.14
N GLU A 496 -15.98 10.95 7.15
CA GLU A 496 -15.09 12.06 7.57
C GLU A 496 -14.06 11.66 8.63
N TRP A 497 -14.43 10.87 9.65
CA TRP A 497 -13.48 10.42 10.66
C TRP A 497 -12.59 9.29 10.12
N ASP A 498 -13.12 8.41 9.26
CA ASP A 498 -12.32 7.39 8.57
C ASP A 498 -11.19 8.02 7.75
N PHE A 499 -11.47 9.08 6.98
CA PHE A 499 -10.46 9.80 6.22
C PHE A 499 -9.37 10.42 7.11
N ASN A 500 -9.76 11.14 8.16
CA ASN A 500 -8.82 11.83 9.05
C ASN A 500 -7.96 10.86 9.88
N LEU A 501 -8.56 9.80 10.41
CA LEU A 501 -7.86 8.78 11.18
C LEU A 501 -6.96 7.92 10.30
N LYS A 502 -7.42 7.48 9.12
CA LYS A 502 -6.56 6.78 8.15
C LYS A 502 -5.42 7.65 7.64
N GLN A 503 -5.62 8.96 7.48
CA GLN A 503 -4.54 9.86 7.06
C GLN A 503 -3.43 9.94 8.11
N ARG A 504 -3.77 9.93 9.41
CA ARG A 504 -2.77 10.04 10.48
C ARG A 504 -2.20 8.70 10.91
N PHE A 505 -3.06 7.72 11.16
CA PHE A 505 -2.72 6.46 11.82
C PHE A 505 -2.76 5.26 10.86
N GLY A 506 -3.10 5.46 9.58
CA GLY A 506 -3.21 4.36 8.63
C GLY A 506 -4.26 3.33 9.08
N SER A 507 -3.92 2.06 9.02
CA SER A 507 -4.77 0.96 9.51
C SER A 507 -4.62 0.66 11.00
N ARG A 508 -3.86 1.47 11.76
CA ARG A 508 -3.48 1.20 13.15
C ARG A 508 -4.57 1.63 14.15
N VAL A 509 -5.66 0.88 14.20
CA VAL A 509 -6.76 1.10 15.16
C VAL A 509 -6.28 1.10 16.61
N GLU A 510 -5.26 0.29 16.90
CA GLU A 510 -4.56 0.23 18.18
C GLU A 510 -4.06 1.58 18.70
N LEU A 511 -3.79 2.56 17.83
CA LEU A 511 -3.22 3.86 18.22
C LEU A 511 -4.28 4.92 18.53
N TRP A 512 -5.50 4.78 17.99
CA TRP A 512 -6.52 5.82 18.06
C TRP A 512 -7.82 5.40 18.74
N PHE A 513 -8.08 4.09 18.88
CA PHE A 513 -9.33 3.59 19.43
C PHE A 513 -9.59 4.09 20.86
N PHE A 514 -8.66 3.88 21.81
CA PHE A 514 -8.86 4.34 23.19
C PHE A 514 -9.00 5.87 23.31
N PRO A 515 -8.10 6.69 22.74
CA PRO A 515 -8.27 8.14 22.82
C PRO A 515 -9.60 8.64 22.23
N LEU A 516 -10.04 8.09 21.10
CA LEU A 516 -11.28 8.49 20.47
C LEU A 516 -12.51 8.06 21.29
N VAL A 517 -12.54 6.81 21.77
CA VAL A 517 -13.61 6.33 22.66
C VAL A 517 -13.68 7.18 23.93
N LEU A 518 -12.54 7.56 24.51
CA LEU A 518 -12.51 8.45 25.67
C LEU A 518 -13.21 9.79 25.37
N GLN A 519 -12.90 10.44 24.25
CA GLN A 519 -13.52 11.71 23.87
C GLN A 519 -15.02 11.57 23.59
N VAL A 520 -15.41 10.51 22.87
CA VAL A 520 -16.82 10.21 22.60
C VAL A 520 -17.59 10.02 23.90
N LEU A 521 -17.05 9.26 24.85
CA LEU A 521 -17.71 9.03 26.14
C LEU A 521 -17.77 10.30 27.00
N LYS A 522 -16.73 11.16 26.98
CA LYS A 522 -16.77 12.48 27.65
C LYS A 522 -17.92 13.33 27.08
N HIS A 523 -18.06 13.36 25.77
CA HIS A 523 -19.14 14.09 25.10
C HIS A 523 -20.53 13.52 25.41
N GLN A 524 -20.69 12.21 25.27
CA GLN A 524 -21.94 11.50 25.57
C GLN A 524 -22.35 11.71 27.04
N LEU A 525 -21.40 11.67 27.98
CA LEU A 525 -21.67 11.99 29.38
C LEU A 525 -22.20 13.43 29.55
N SER A 526 -21.67 14.40 28.81
CA SER A 526 -22.15 15.79 28.83
C SER A 526 -23.57 15.95 28.26
N LYS A 527 -23.95 15.13 27.27
CA LYS A 527 -25.34 15.07 26.74
C LYS A 527 -26.31 14.48 27.78
N ILE A 528 -25.85 13.50 28.56
CA ILE A 528 -26.68 12.76 29.53
C ILE A 528 -26.73 13.43 30.91
N SER A 529 -25.70 14.22 31.28
CA SER A 529 -25.55 14.88 32.58
C SER A 529 -25.52 16.41 32.47
N LEU A 530 -26.24 17.14 33.34
CA LEU A 530 -26.16 18.62 33.40
C LEU A 530 -25.02 19.15 34.29
N GLU A 531 -24.16 18.29 34.83
CA GLU A 531 -22.95 18.73 35.56
C GLU A 531 -21.77 18.89 34.59
N PRO A 532 -21.04 20.03 34.61
CA PRO A 532 -19.87 20.21 33.76
C PRO A 532 -18.80 19.17 34.14
N VAL A 533 -18.28 18.46 33.13
CA VAL A 533 -17.10 17.60 33.26
C VAL A 533 -15.93 18.51 33.63
N SER A 534 -15.36 18.35 34.83
CA SER A 534 -14.17 19.11 35.23
C SER A 534 -12.93 18.32 34.88
N ASP A 535 -11.92 18.99 34.29
CA ASP A 535 -10.61 18.39 33.95
C ASP A 535 -9.84 17.87 35.19
N ASN A 536 -10.34 18.08 36.42
CA ASN A 536 -9.69 17.64 37.67
C ASN A 536 -10.08 16.22 38.13
N ASP A 537 -10.87 15.46 37.36
CA ASP A 537 -11.18 14.05 37.68
C ASP A 537 -10.00 13.11 37.31
N GLU A 538 -8.89 13.63 36.75
CA GLU A 538 -7.70 12.85 36.38
C GLU A 538 -6.81 12.43 37.58
N ASP A 539 -7.05 12.95 38.80
CA ASP A 539 -6.06 12.90 39.89
C ASP A 539 -6.47 12.18 41.20
N SER A 540 -7.57 11.43 41.26
CA SER A 540 -7.94 10.70 42.49
C SER A 540 -7.38 9.26 42.52
N ASN A 541 -6.06 9.11 42.46
CA ASN A 541 -5.36 7.81 42.49
C ASN A 541 -4.75 7.44 43.86
N ASN A 542 -5.25 7.97 44.99
CA ASN A 542 -4.53 7.83 46.27
C ASN A 542 -5.37 7.48 47.51
N GLU A 543 -6.43 6.69 47.37
CA GLU A 543 -7.10 6.06 48.53
C GLU A 543 -7.48 4.60 48.22
N ASP A 544 -6.48 3.72 48.13
CA ASP A 544 -6.64 2.28 48.44
C ASP A 544 -5.26 1.59 48.53
N SER A 545 -4.41 2.10 49.42
CA SER A 545 -3.14 1.44 49.80
C SER A 545 -2.94 1.51 51.32
N ASN A 546 -3.92 1.01 52.06
CA ASN A 546 -3.68 0.60 53.44
C ASN A 546 -4.77 -0.36 53.86
N LEU A 547 -4.43 -1.65 53.93
CA LEU A 547 -4.81 -2.62 54.95
C LEU A 547 -4.29 -3.99 54.50
N ASN A 548 -3.20 -4.45 55.11
CA ASN A 548 -3.01 -5.83 55.55
C ASN A 548 -1.66 -5.94 56.28
N GLU A 549 -1.69 -5.67 57.59
CA GLU A 549 -0.76 -6.26 58.55
C GLU A 549 -1.45 -7.49 59.18
N ASP A 550 -0.67 -8.56 59.28
CA ASP A 550 -0.75 -9.68 60.24
C ASP A 550 -1.93 -10.66 60.19
N SER A 551 -1.66 -11.92 59.82
CA SER A 551 -1.26 -13.00 60.76
C SER A 551 -1.58 -14.41 60.25
N ASP A 552 -0.65 -15.31 60.57
CA ASP A 552 -0.55 -16.74 60.27
C ASP A 552 -1.66 -17.63 60.87
N GLU A 553 -2.01 -18.74 60.23
CA GLU A 553 -1.78 -20.13 60.70
C GLU A 553 -2.59 -21.22 59.95
N GLU A 554 -1.83 -22.26 59.57
CA GLU A 554 -2.08 -23.64 59.13
C GLU A 554 -3.47 -24.32 59.33
N ASN A 555 -3.96 -25.06 58.30
CA ASN A 555 -3.85 -26.54 58.16
C ASN A 555 -4.89 -27.20 57.20
N SER A 556 -4.36 -28.15 56.41
CA SER A 556 -4.90 -29.47 55.99
C SER A 556 -6.13 -29.67 55.07
N ASP A 557 -5.85 -30.38 53.98
CA ASP A 557 -6.53 -31.54 53.37
C ASP A 557 -7.79 -31.42 52.46
N GLU A 558 -7.56 -31.84 51.20
CA GLU A 558 -8.35 -32.67 50.25
C GLU A 558 -9.90 -32.59 50.20
N GLU A 559 -10.46 -32.17 49.04
CA GLU A 559 -11.27 -32.98 48.08
C GLU A 559 -12.18 -32.11 47.18
N ASP A 560 -12.16 -32.43 45.88
CA ASP A 560 -13.11 -32.23 44.76
C ASP A 560 -14.34 -31.30 44.88
N GLY A 561 -14.56 -30.48 43.84
CA GLY A 561 -15.91 -30.02 43.47
C GLY A 561 -16.02 -28.71 42.68
N GLU A 562 -16.22 -28.83 41.36
CA GLU A 562 -17.04 -27.97 40.48
C GLU A 562 -16.99 -26.42 40.67
N GLU A 563 -16.29 -25.74 39.75
CA GLU A 563 -16.39 -24.28 39.56
C GLU A 563 -17.81 -23.88 39.11
N LYS A 564 -18.51 -23.20 40.02
CA LYS A 564 -19.83 -22.63 39.80
C LYS A 564 -19.70 -21.15 39.45
N ILE A 565 -20.02 -20.86 38.20
CA ILE A 565 -20.20 -19.54 37.58
C ILE A 565 -21.13 -18.69 38.47
N ILE A 566 -20.66 -17.53 38.93
CA ILE A 566 -21.46 -16.56 39.69
C ILE A 566 -22.34 -15.80 38.71
N GLY A 567 -23.61 -16.25 38.62
CA GLY A 567 -24.69 -15.53 37.99
C GLY A 567 -25.18 -14.37 38.86
N TYR A 568 -25.57 -13.30 38.17
CA TYR A 568 -26.28 -12.13 38.68
C TYR A 568 -27.37 -12.51 39.70
N GLN A 569 -27.30 -11.92 40.90
CA GLN A 569 -28.37 -11.98 41.89
C GLN A 569 -29.21 -10.70 41.87
N ASP A 570 -30.51 -10.93 41.80
CA ASP A 570 -31.61 -9.98 41.89
C ASP A 570 -31.57 -9.16 43.19
N TYR A 571 -31.85 -7.86 43.08
CA TYR A 571 -32.16 -7.01 44.21
C TYR A 571 -33.68 -7.03 44.46
N ASP A 572 -34.10 -7.77 45.48
CA ASP A 572 -35.46 -7.76 46.00
C ASP A 572 -35.78 -6.44 46.72
N ALA A 573 -36.98 -5.93 46.43
CA ALA A 573 -37.61 -4.82 47.10
C ALA A 573 -38.44 -5.31 48.30
N GLU A 574 -38.16 -4.80 49.51
CA GLU A 574 -39.08 -4.89 50.65
C GLU A 574 -39.62 -3.51 51.05
N GLU A 575 -40.94 -3.47 51.29
CA GLU A 575 -41.73 -2.32 51.70
C GLU A 575 -41.56 -1.97 53.19
N GLY A 576 -41.32 -0.69 53.47
CA GLY A 576 -42.14 0.15 54.36
C GLY A 576 -42.12 -0.05 55.89
N SER A 577 -41.49 0.90 56.61
CA SER A 577 -42.07 1.50 57.83
C SER A 577 -41.49 2.89 58.10
N ALA A 578 -42.36 3.85 58.43
CA ALA A 578 -42.12 5.28 58.43
C ALA A 578 -41.84 5.89 59.83
N ILE A 579 -41.36 7.16 59.79
CA ILE A 579 -41.32 8.23 60.83
C ILE A 579 -39.92 8.38 61.50
N GLY A 580 -39.21 9.53 61.46
CA GLY A 580 -39.66 10.91 61.20
C GLY A 580 -38.54 11.93 60.90
N SER A 581 -39.05 13.07 60.44
CA SER A 581 -38.46 14.21 59.73
C SER A 581 -37.52 15.13 60.53
N SER A 582 -36.53 15.73 59.85
CA SER A 582 -36.40 17.20 59.71
C SER A 582 -35.10 17.59 59.01
N GLY A 583 -35.18 18.15 57.79
CA GLY A 583 -34.03 18.79 57.13
C GLY A 583 -34.27 19.04 55.65
N ASN A 584 -35.10 20.02 55.33
CA ASN A 584 -35.48 20.40 53.98
C ASN A 584 -34.39 21.25 53.30
N ILE A 585 -33.71 20.70 52.28
CA ILE A 585 -33.04 21.39 51.16
C ILE A 585 -33.12 20.35 50.01
N GLY A 586 -33.78 20.52 48.87
CA GLY A 586 -34.11 21.72 48.13
C GLY A 586 -33.28 21.80 46.84
N ALA A 587 -33.41 20.84 45.91
CA ALA A 587 -33.25 21.02 44.45
C ALA A 587 -33.44 19.69 43.73
N ALA A 588 -34.48 19.58 42.90
CA ALA A 588 -34.54 18.57 41.86
C ALA A 588 -33.52 18.97 40.78
N THR A 589 -32.50 18.16 40.56
CA THR A 589 -31.60 18.32 39.41
C THR A 589 -32.41 18.07 38.15
N PRO A 590 -32.46 18.99 37.17
CA PRO A 590 -33.05 18.68 35.88
C PRO A 590 -32.12 17.68 35.18
N GLN A 591 -32.54 16.43 34.98
CA GLN A 591 -31.85 15.56 34.02
C GLN A 591 -32.34 15.96 32.62
N ALA A 592 -31.40 16.21 31.70
CA ALA A 592 -31.73 16.47 30.30
C ALA A 592 -32.55 15.29 29.77
N LYS A 593 -33.76 15.57 29.28
CA LYS A 593 -34.69 14.54 28.82
C LYS A 593 -34.29 14.16 27.39
N LEU A 594 -33.28 13.31 27.25
CA LEU A 594 -32.87 12.74 25.96
C LEU A 594 -34.08 12.03 25.30
N ASP A 595 -34.23 12.23 23.99
CA ASP A 595 -35.20 11.50 23.17
C ASP A 595 -34.63 10.17 22.63
N ASP A 596 -35.47 9.40 21.94
CA ASP A 596 -35.10 8.09 21.38
C ASP A 596 -34.01 8.20 20.32
N TYR A 597 -34.10 9.20 19.44
CA TYR A 597 -33.11 9.48 18.42
C TYR A 597 -31.71 9.76 18.99
N GLN A 598 -31.62 10.49 20.11
CA GLN A 598 -30.34 10.77 20.74
C GLN A 598 -29.69 9.52 21.36
N TRP A 599 -30.47 8.58 21.88
CA TRP A 599 -29.93 7.30 22.37
C TRP A 599 -29.46 6.39 21.22
N ASP A 600 -30.19 6.40 20.10
CA ASP A 600 -29.82 5.70 18.87
C ASP A 600 -28.51 6.25 18.28
N GLU A 601 -28.39 7.58 18.11
CA GLU A 601 -27.17 8.25 17.63
C GLU A 601 -25.94 7.87 18.48
N MET A 602 -26.07 7.94 19.80
CA MET A 602 -24.98 7.57 20.71
C MET A 602 -24.57 6.09 20.60
N SER A 603 -25.55 5.20 20.36
CA SER A 603 -25.31 3.77 20.19
C SER A 603 -24.61 3.47 18.87
N ASN A 604 -25.10 4.07 17.77
CA ASN A 604 -24.53 3.89 16.44
C ASN A 604 -23.05 4.31 16.38
N ILE A 605 -22.69 5.43 17.03
CA ILE A 605 -21.30 5.88 17.12
C ILE A 605 -20.40 4.82 17.80
N LEU A 606 -20.82 4.27 18.94
CA LEU A 606 -20.04 3.25 19.63
C LEU A 606 -19.96 1.94 18.84
N GLU A 607 -21.01 1.61 18.11
CA GLU A 607 -21.07 0.43 17.25
C GLU A 607 -20.08 0.51 16.09
N CYS A 608 -20.02 1.63 15.36
CA CYS A 608 -19.02 1.83 14.31
C CYS A 608 -17.58 1.76 14.85
N LEU A 609 -17.32 2.35 16.01
CA LEU A 609 -15.99 2.28 16.65
C LEU A 609 -15.60 0.84 17.01
N LEU A 610 -16.53 0.08 17.59
CA LEU A 610 -16.32 -1.33 17.94
C LEU A 610 -16.13 -2.20 16.70
N TYR A 611 -16.82 -1.89 15.61
CA TYR A 611 -16.64 -2.56 14.32
C TYR A 611 -15.21 -2.37 13.80
N GLU A 612 -14.69 -1.14 13.77
CA GLU A 612 -13.31 -0.88 13.31
C GLU A 612 -12.27 -1.66 14.15
N PHE A 613 -12.43 -1.67 15.47
CA PHE A 613 -11.57 -2.44 16.37
C PHE A 613 -11.66 -3.95 16.10
N HIS A 614 -12.87 -4.47 15.93
CA HIS A 614 -13.12 -5.87 15.63
C HIS A 614 -12.58 -6.29 14.27
N SER A 615 -12.79 -5.47 13.24
CA SER A 615 -12.31 -5.68 11.87
C SER A 615 -10.79 -5.74 11.82
N ARG A 616 -10.11 -4.77 12.47
CA ARG A 616 -8.65 -4.78 12.62
C ARG A 616 -8.15 -6.06 13.26
N MET A 617 -8.74 -6.49 14.38
CA MET A 617 -8.37 -7.75 15.04
C MET A 617 -8.56 -8.96 14.11
N LYS A 618 -9.67 -9.05 13.36
CA LYS A 618 -9.91 -10.13 12.38
C LYS A 618 -8.85 -10.18 11.29
N ILE A 619 -8.46 -9.02 10.73
CA ILE A 619 -7.41 -8.92 9.72
C ILE A 619 -6.08 -9.46 10.27
N MET A 620 -5.73 -9.08 11.50
CA MET A 620 -4.52 -9.54 12.16
C MET A 620 -4.54 -11.05 12.45
N LEU A 621 -5.64 -11.58 13.00
CA LEU A 621 -5.79 -13.02 13.25
C LEU A 621 -5.69 -13.85 11.96
N ARG A 622 -6.17 -13.32 10.83
CA ARG A 622 -5.99 -13.93 9.50
C ARG A 622 -4.51 -13.88 9.09
N GLY A 623 -3.85 -12.73 9.22
CA GLY A 623 -2.44 -12.54 8.91
C GLY A 623 -1.53 -13.49 9.71
N TRP A 624 -1.70 -13.53 11.03
CA TRP A 624 -0.96 -14.42 11.93
C TRP A 624 -1.14 -15.88 11.57
N ARG A 625 -2.36 -16.31 11.24
CA ARG A 625 -2.64 -17.67 10.76
C ARG A 625 -1.88 -17.99 9.47
N VAL A 626 -1.83 -17.05 8.52
CA VAL A 626 -1.06 -17.19 7.27
C VAL A 626 0.44 -17.37 7.56
N TYR A 627 0.96 -16.63 8.54
CA TYR A 627 2.36 -16.72 8.97
C TYR A 627 2.64 -17.84 9.98
N LYS A 628 1.64 -18.65 10.34
CA LYS A 628 1.73 -19.74 11.34
C LYS A 628 2.16 -19.25 12.72
N LEU A 629 1.77 -18.03 13.08
CA LEU A 629 1.91 -17.49 14.42
C LEU A 629 0.73 -17.97 15.29
N ASP A 630 0.96 -18.05 16.59
CA ASP A 630 -0.06 -18.44 17.55
C ASP A 630 -0.98 -17.25 17.86
N ASN A 631 -2.25 -17.36 17.49
CA ASN A 631 -3.20 -16.24 17.59
C ASN A 631 -3.44 -15.78 19.03
N GLU A 632 -3.45 -16.69 20.00
CA GLU A 632 -3.66 -16.34 21.41
C GLU A 632 -2.45 -15.60 21.97
N LEU A 633 -1.26 -16.13 21.72
CA LEU A 633 -0.01 -15.47 22.09
C LEU A 633 0.11 -14.08 21.45
N GLN A 634 -0.19 -13.96 20.16
CA GLN A 634 -0.11 -12.68 19.45
C GLN A 634 -1.15 -11.68 19.95
N ALA A 635 -2.41 -12.10 20.18
CA ALA A 635 -3.43 -11.22 20.75
C ALA A 635 -3.06 -10.71 22.15
N ASN A 636 -2.32 -11.52 22.92
CA ASN A 636 -1.87 -11.17 24.27
C ASN A 636 -0.54 -10.39 24.31
N SER A 637 0.18 -10.26 23.20
CA SER A 637 1.51 -9.62 23.18
C SER A 637 1.64 -8.45 22.22
N PHE A 638 0.98 -8.51 21.06
CA PHE A 638 1.04 -7.46 20.05
C PHE A 638 0.54 -6.12 20.59
N CYS A 639 1.33 -5.06 20.42
CA CYS A 639 1.03 -3.73 20.95
C CYS A 639 0.62 -3.79 22.43
N GLY A 640 1.38 -4.51 23.26
CA GLY A 640 1.10 -4.64 24.69
C GLY A 640 -0.14 -5.48 25.03
N GLY A 641 -0.73 -6.14 24.05
CA GLY A 641 -1.87 -7.03 24.19
C GLY A 641 -3.20 -6.32 24.36
N ILE A 642 -3.37 -5.10 23.82
CA ILE A 642 -4.63 -4.34 23.90
C ILE A 642 -5.85 -5.09 23.32
N PHE A 643 -5.62 -6.07 22.44
CA PHE A 643 -6.67 -6.91 21.86
C PHE A 643 -7.08 -8.08 22.77
N ALA A 644 -6.29 -8.41 23.80
CA ALA A 644 -6.51 -9.58 24.66
C ALA A 644 -7.91 -9.62 25.29
N GLY A 645 -8.39 -8.44 25.73
CA GLY A 645 -9.75 -8.23 26.27
C GLY A 645 -10.84 -8.76 25.35
N TRP A 646 -10.85 -8.25 24.12
CA TRP A 646 -11.82 -8.61 23.10
C TRP A 646 -11.64 -10.03 22.57
N PHE A 647 -10.38 -10.42 22.36
CA PHE A 647 -10.01 -11.72 21.84
C PHE A 647 -10.49 -12.86 22.75
N LYS A 648 -10.39 -12.70 24.08
CA LYS A 648 -10.90 -13.69 25.03
C LYS A 648 -12.39 -13.96 24.81
N GLY A 649 -13.19 -12.90 24.76
CA GLY A 649 -14.64 -13.03 24.56
C GLY A 649 -15.05 -13.47 23.15
N TYR A 650 -14.20 -13.21 22.16
CA TYR A 650 -14.32 -13.75 20.80
C TYR A 650 -14.07 -15.27 20.79
N ASN A 651 -13.01 -15.73 21.45
CA ASN A 651 -12.58 -17.13 21.45
C ASN A 651 -13.47 -18.03 22.31
N ASP A 652 -13.89 -17.58 23.49
CA ASP A 652 -14.79 -18.35 24.37
C ASP A 652 -16.27 -18.24 23.97
N GLY A 653 -16.60 -17.30 23.07
CA GLY A 653 -17.93 -17.09 22.54
C GLY A 653 -18.87 -16.31 23.45
N SER A 654 -18.40 -15.72 24.54
CA SER A 654 -19.19 -14.85 25.42
C SER A 654 -19.70 -13.60 24.69
N ASN A 655 -18.98 -13.13 23.67
CA ASN A 655 -19.35 -11.96 22.86
C ASN A 655 -20.12 -12.30 21.58
N LYS A 656 -20.57 -13.54 21.38
CA LYS A 656 -21.23 -14.00 20.12
C LYS A 656 -22.35 -13.08 19.62
N LYS A 657 -23.21 -12.59 20.51
CA LYS A 657 -24.36 -11.75 20.14
C LYS A 657 -23.90 -10.40 19.56
N ILE A 658 -22.98 -9.73 20.25
CA ILE A 658 -22.46 -8.44 19.82
C ILE A 658 -21.54 -8.57 18.60
N ILE A 659 -20.76 -9.65 18.51
CA ILE A 659 -19.96 -9.95 17.31
C ILE A 659 -20.88 -10.13 16.10
N ALA A 660 -21.93 -10.94 16.18
CA ALA A 660 -22.87 -11.11 15.09
C ALA A 660 -23.52 -9.79 14.66
N ARG A 661 -23.79 -8.89 15.62
CA ARG A 661 -24.29 -7.54 15.33
C ARG A 661 -23.25 -6.70 14.57
N LEU A 662 -21.99 -6.71 15.00
CA LEU A 662 -20.92 -5.99 14.30
C LEU A 662 -20.64 -6.58 12.90
N GLU A 663 -20.73 -7.90 12.73
CA GLU A 663 -20.52 -8.57 11.44
C GLU A 663 -21.66 -8.33 10.44
N LEU A 664 -22.85 -7.91 10.89
CA LEU A 664 -23.89 -7.47 9.96
C LEU A 664 -23.54 -6.15 9.25
N LEU A 665 -22.61 -5.37 9.80
CA LEU A 665 -22.08 -4.18 9.13
C LEU A 665 -21.11 -4.54 7.98
N ASP A 666 -20.58 -5.78 7.95
CA ASP A 666 -19.79 -6.29 6.82
C ASP A 666 -20.69 -6.66 5.60
N GLU A 667 -21.99 -7.00 5.80
CA GLU A 667 -22.87 -7.60 4.76
C GLU A 667 -23.39 -6.62 3.69
N ASP A 668 -23.13 -5.32 3.82
CA ASP A 668 -23.46 -4.30 2.79
C ASP A 668 -22.35 -4.13 1.72
N ASP A 669 -21.20 -4.80 1.88
CA ASP A 669 -20.16 -4.95 0.85
C ASP A 669 -20.15 -6.40 0.32
N ASP A 670 -20.27 -6.58 -1.00
CA ASP A 670 -20.36 -7.87 -1.73
C ASP A 670 -19.28 -8.92 -1.34
N PHE A 671 -19.42 -9.60 -0.20
CA PHE A 671 -18.58 -10.73 0.22
C PHE A 671 -19.37 -12.03 0.13
N ASP A 672 -18.96 -12.88 -0.82
CA ASP A 672 -19.57 -14.18 -1.13
C ASP A 672 -19.46 -15.17 0.07
N PRO A 673 -20.57 -15.59 0.70
CA PRO A 673 -20.56 -16.34 1.95
C PRO A 673 -20.33 -17.86 1.76
N GLU A 674 -19.68 -18.28 0.68
CA GLU A 674 -19.51 -19.71 0.36
C GLU A 674 -18.25 -20.37 0.95
N PHE A 675 -17.59 -19.74 1.93
CA PHE A 675 -16.41 -20.31 2.58
C PHE A 675 -16.51 -20.38 4.11
N ASP A 676 -17.59 -20.99 4.61
CA ASP A 676 -17.54 -21.68 5.89
C ASP A 676 -18.54 -22.86 5.89
N SER A 677 -18.08 -23.97 5.31
CA SER A 677 -18.52 -25.27 5.77
C SER A 677 -17.29 -26.12 6.02
N GLU A 678 -17.04 -26.38 7.30
CA GLU A 678 -16.08 -27.36 7.77
C GLU A 678 -16.23 -28.68 7.00
N SER A 679 -15.18 -29.07 6.29
CA SER A 679 -14.89 -30.48 6.09
C SER A 679 -13.39 -30.69 6.21
N GLU A 680 -13.03 -31.47 7.24
CA GLU A 680 -11.76 -32.17 7.33
C GLU A 680 -11.54 -32.96 6.03
N ASP A 681 -10.55 -32.58 5.21
CA ASP A 681 -9.56 -33.48 4.62
C ASP A 681 -8.72 -32.82 3.49
N ASN A 682 -7.40 -32.76 3.71
CA ASN A 682 -6.34 -33.07 2.74
C ASN A 682 -6.20 -32.32 1.39
N ASP A 683 -6.24 -30.97 1.34
CA ASP A 683 -5.72 -30.23 0.16
C ASP A 683 -5.01 -28.88 0.45
N ALA A 684 -4.45 -28.73 1.67
CA ALA A 684 -3.89 -27.46 2.19
C ALA A 684 -2.60 -26.91 1.53
N SER A 685 -2.14 -27.42 0.38
CA SER A 685 -0.87 -26.98 -0.22
C SER A 685 -1.00 -26.03 -1.43
N GLU A 686 -2.15 -25.99 -2.12
CA GLU A 686 -2.29 -25.16 -3.32
C GLU A 686 -2.98 -23.81 -3.06
N ASN A 687 -4.03 -23.74 -2.25
CA ASN A 687 -4.73 -22.46 -1.96
C ASN A 687 -3.92 -21.47 -1.11
N THR A 688 -3.13 -21.97 -0.16
CA THR A 688 -2.22 -21.15 0.65
C THR A 688 -1.14 -20.44 -0.17
N THR A 689 -0.80 -20.97 -1.34
CA THR A 689 0.18 -20.34 -2.25
C THR A 689 -0.45 -19.25 -3.11
N LEU A 690 -1.74 -19.35 -3.43
CA LEU A 690 -2.45 -18.37 -4.25
C LEU A 690 -2.75 -17.09 -3.44
N ASP A 691 -3.15 -17.24 -2.18
CA ASP A 691 -3.46 -16.11 -1.29
C ASP A 691 -2.20 -15.37 -0.85
N ALA A 692 -1.12 -16.11 -0.55
CA ALA A 692 0.19 -15.52 -0.30
C ALA A 692 0.77 -14.80 -1.54
N LEU A 693 0.41 -15.26 -2.74
CA LEU A 693 0.79 -14.59 -3.99
C LEU A 693 -0.07 -13.33 -4.22
N ALA A 694 -1.35 -13.37 -3.91
CA ALA A 694 -2.28 -12.23 -4.04
C ALA A 694 -1.90 -11.08 -3.09
N HIS A 695 -1.60 -11.38 -1.82
CA HIS A 695 -1.11 -10.37 -0.87
C HIS A 695 0.24 -9.76 -1.30
N ARG A 696 1.19 -10.58 -1.75
CA ARG A 696 2.47 -10.08 -2.28
C ARG A 696 2.28 -9.24 -3.54
N PHE A 697 1.28 -9.57 -4.35
CA PHE A 697 0.93 -8.82 -5.56
C PHE A 697 0.31 -7.46 -5.24
N HIS A 698 -0.56 -7.40 -4.21
CA HIS A 698 -1.16 -6.16 -3.73
C HIS A 698 -0.09 -5.20 -3.18
N ASN A 699 0.77 -5.68 -2.28
CA ASN A 699 1.86 -4.87 -1.69
C ASN A 699 2.86 -4.39 -2.75
N LEU A 700 3.09 -5.19 -3.80
CA LEU A 700 3.94 -4.79 -4.92
C LEU A 700 3.27 -3.79 -5.85
N GLN A 701 1.97 -3.92 -6.09
CA GLN A 701 1.20 -3.00 -6.92
C GLN A 701 1.14 -1.61 -6.27
N GLU A 702 0.93 -1.53 -4.96
CA GLU A 702 1.01 -0.28 -4.21
C GLU A 702 2.41 0.35 -4.26
N SER A 703 3.45 -0.45 -4.08
CA SER A 703 4.84 0.03 -4.15
C SER A 703 5.19 0.59 -5.54
N VAL A 704 4.68 -0.04 -6.60
CA VAL A 704 4.84 0.43 -7.99
C VAL A 704 4.04 1.71 -8.24
N ASP A 705 2.84 1.84 -7.68
CA ASP A 705 2.01 3.03 -7.83
C ASP A 705 2.61 4.23 -7.07
N HIS A 706 3.21 3.99 -5.90
CA HIS A 706 3.96 4.98 -5.14
C HIS A 706 5.26 5.41 -5.82
N LEU A 707 6.04 4.47 -6.37
CA LEU A 707 7.20 4.80 -7.21
C LEU A 707 6.79 5.59 -8.45
N THR A 708 5.62 5.29 -9.03
CA THR A 708 5.07 6.02 -10.15
C THR A 708 4.67 7.44 -9.77
N ALA A 709 4.07 7.65 -8.60
CA ALA A 709 3.74 8.97 -8.06
C ALA A 709 5.00 9.80 -7.74
N MET A 710 6.01 9.18 -7.12
CA MET A 710 7.28 9.82 -6.79
C MET A 710 8.06 10.24 -8.04
N VAL A 711 8.09 9.38 -9.07
CA VAL A 711 8.70 9.73 -10.37
C VAL A 711 7.94 10.87 -11.04
N GLN A 712 6.61 10.91 -10.93
CA GLN A 712 5.82 12.02 -11.47
C GLN A 712 6.08 13.34 -10.72
N SER A 713 6.23 13.29 -9.40
CA SER A 713 6.59 14.46 -8.57
C SER A 713 7.99 14.98 -8.92
N LEU A 714 8.99 14.09 -9.03
CA LEU A 714 10.35 14.48 -9.42
C LEU A 714 10.41 15.03 -10.85
N LEU A 715 9.61 14.48 -11.79
CA LEU A 715 9.49 15.03 -13.14
C LEU A 715 8.78 16.40 -13.17
N ALA A 716 7.94 16.72 -12.18
CA ALA A 716 7.33 18.03 -12.01
C ALA A 716 8.32 19.04 -11.41
N GLU A 717 9.07 18.67 -10.37
CA GLU A 717 10.15 19.49 -9.81
C GLU A 717 11.23 19.82 -10.84
N ASN A 718 11.62 18.85 -11.67
CA ASN A 718 12.65 19.06 -12.67
C ASN A 718 12.18 19.99 -13.81
N ARG A 719 10.87 20.03 -14.11
CA ARG A 719 10.29 21.04 -15.01
C ARG A 719 10.31 22.43 -14.38
N GLN A 720 10.04 22.55 -13.09
CA GLN A 720 10.11 23.83 -12.38
C GLN A 720 11.55 24.34 -12.31
N ARG A 721 12.54 23.50 -11.97
CA ARG A 721 13.96 23.84 -11.96
C ARG A 721 14.49 24.27 -13.34
N ASN A 722 14.05 23.61 -14.41
CA ASN A 722 14.41 24.01 -15.78
C ASN A 722 13.77 25.34 -16.19
N SER A 723 12.56 25.66 -15.72
CA SER A 723 11.97 26.99 -15.95
C SER A 723 12.72 28.09 -15.20
N VAL A 724 13.22 27.82 -13.98
CA VAL A 724 13.98 28.79 -13.18
C VAL A 724 15.37 29.05 -13.77
N ASN A 725 16.02 28.02 -14.35
CA ASN A 725 17.30 28.19 -15.05
C ASN A 725 17.19 28.92 -16.40
N GLU A 726 16.04 28.87 -17.08
CA GLU A 726 15.80 29.71 -18.28
C GLU A 726 15.64 31.20 -17.93
N TYR A 727 15.14 31.52 -16.73
CA TYR A 727 15.05 32.91 -16.25
C TYR A 727 16.37 33.48 -15.70
N LEU A 728 17.29 32.63 -15.23
CA LEU A 728 18.61 33.05 -14.69
C LEU A 728 19.73 33.08 -15.75
N GLY A 729 19.50 32.54 -16.95
CA GLY A 729 20.50 32.48 -18.03
C GLY A 729 20.64 33.73 -18.91
N THR A 730 19.93 34.83 -18.60
CA THR A 730 19.98 36.08 -19.40
C THR A 730 20.43 37.27 -18.57
N GLY A 731 21.71 37.30 -18.17
CA GLY A 731 22.28 38.51 -17.61
C GLY A 731 23.67 38.32 -17.02
N THR A 732 24.70 38.55 -17.84
CA THR A 732 25.80 39.51 -17.62
C THR A 732 26.98 39.11 -18.51
N ALA A 733 27.08 39.74 -19.67
CA ALA A 733 28.36 39.96 -20.31
C ALA A 733 29.09 41.02 -19.49
N LEU A 734 30.25 40.68 -18.91
CA LEU A 734 31.15 41.66 -18.30
C LEU A 734 32.35 41.85 -19.21
N GLU A 735 32.54 43.13 -19.52
CA GLU A 735 33.59 43.73 -20.34
C GLU A 735 34.98 43.40 -19.80
N GLU A 736 35.90 43.13 -20.73
CA GLU A 736 37.33 43.12 -20.48
C GLU A 736 37.81 44.56 -20.19
N ASP A 737 38.49 44.78 -19.06
CA ASP A 737 39.34 45.95 -18.84
C ASP A 737 40.77 45.47 -18.54
N PRO A 738 41.78 45.85 -19.35
CA PRO A 738 43.16 45.40 -19.20
C PRO A 738 43.97 46.45 -18.45
N ASN A 739 44.26 46.24 -17.17
CA ASN A 739 45.41 46.81 -16.45
C ASN A 739 45.46 46.23 -15.03
N GLU A 740 46.48 45.42 -14.74
CA GLU A 740 47.40 45.67 -13.63
C GLU A 740 48.44 44.53 -13.57
N GLU A 741 49.66 44.89 -13.94
CA GLU A 741 50.87 44.16 -13.61
C GLU A 741 51.19 44.33 -12.11
N ASP A 742 51.86 43.30 -11.58
CA ASP A 742 52.92 43.38 -10.57
C ASP A 742 52.56 43.39 -9.07
N SER A 743 52.77 42.22 -8.46
CA SER A 743 53.39 41.94 -7.13
C SER A 743 52.77 40.64 -6.60
N GLY A 744 53.50 39.60 -6.19
CA GLY A 744 54.79 39.59 -5.54
C GLY A 744 54.61 38.99 -4.14
N GLN A 745 54.89 37.68 -4.02
CA GLN A 745 55.35 36.96 -2.82
C GLN A 745 54.37 36.54 -1.68
N SER A 746 54.43 35.23 -1.41
CA SER A 746 54.64 34.58 -0.09
C SER A 746 53.54 34.69 0.97
N HIS A 747 52.75 33.61 1.14
CA HIS A 747 53.02 32.59 2.17
C HIS A 747 52.24 31.30 1.94
#